data_AF-A0A497LVG2-F1
#
_entry.id   AF-A0A497LVG2-F1
#
_cell.length_a   1.000
_cell.length_b   1.000
_cell.length_c   1.000
_cell.angle_alpha   90.00
_cell.angle_beta   90.00
_cell.angle_gamma   90.00
#
_symmetry.space_group_name_H-M   'P 1'
#
loop_
_entity.id
_entity.type
_entity.pdbx_description
1 polymer ?
#
loop_
_entity_poly.entity_id
_entity_poly.type
_entity_poly.pdbx_seq_one_letter_code
_entity_poly.pdbx_strand_id
1 'polypeptide(L)'
;RRGYSVIPIFYRNKKPLIKWEEYQRRRPTIEEVEKWFSNNQVNIAIVCGRVSDNLIVLDFDRKEKFKEFENELPEKWRKIFNSTQLVESGKGYHFRFRLKDPELLPGPKTRVRKDLELDVRGEGSYVLVPPSVHPSGKRYKWIRGPPEYTPYELSREEWLELCKLIRLGVEEKEEKGREEKPKARGKSKKWKTLTKDQIDSIIKLIKPYYQVGVRDIIHYRLLAELYKLGVSKQSSREYTIKLCKEMNDEEIDDRLYQVDYLYDIRVKELGEERLAGLLGLLDEKEGEVWKFFGKTREEAERAINYIRRMIRKIVKGEVERVYTKEELEEARREALRILTSEDPLEEIRKLLTDYGIIGEDKNKVAIFILLLSGKIRNDKLKQIILLKGEPGAGKSKLMEIANFFKVKDVGRFTKHALDYSDLINYEVLRLKEIGHMDKEEQGVSTLKFVSSEDRGYVVEYTIRGEDGKLKTERSIIPCITVITSTARVNVDSQFERRSWTFNPDESEEQTKRILEYKAKRWKEENLKMLGLIKETSWERADRILRAIVELLDSEVKVIVPFTESLTKILETKKLRVRGDYDKIYALVYCGHFLLQHKLGVKEINGSRVVIADPNYAYNMIKLIEEPLTSMSLELEKRARLLIKNLEELNITQTGNTIGKEEREQLARMMGKSEDTIRRYLNSWVKAGYLSKTGGRGRPVTFTLLYDLEEIKRRVSNVLKKLEKDDLIEEMKKEKEQFIKNLDTFTVRAGLPNLLFRPDRPLFEKNGTVSSGFLESRTSRVDQEEKKPISTRKGVRQTHSYGKEIEKTSTQELGESFTGPLGKVVESHESIPTAVGKSTQELSEEREEIVEMARRIYYTYTNPPLSVEEPTPTAVIPHSTCDKENVLNTKPICGMCIHYVEELMWCRKRDRHLVSPKDRRAEDCPEFKHRGEGCGEE
;
A
#
# COMPACT_ATOMS: atom_id res chain seq x y z
N ARG A 1 -23.61 -12.76 38.75
CA ARG A 1 -24.94 -13.39 38.95
C ARG A 1 -25.53 -13.88 37.61
N ARG A 2 -26.30 -13.11 36.81
CA ARG A 2 -26.89 -13.58 35.52
C ARG A 2 -25.91 -13.78 34.33
N GLY A 3 -24.75 -14.41 34.52
CA GLY A 3 -23.85 -14.85 33.43
C GLY A 3 -23.14 -13.78 32.56
N TYR A 4 -23.41 -12.49 32.73
CA TYR A 4 -22.79 -11.44 31.90
C TYR A 4 -21.35 -11.08 32.32
N SER A 5 -20.47 -10.93 31.34
CA SER A 5 -19.19 -10.23 31.46
C SER A 5 -19.42 -8.72 31.31
N VAL A 6 -19.03 -7.93 32.32
CA VAL A 6 -19.24 -6.47 32.38
C VAL A 6 -17.93 -5.71 32.37
N ILE A 7 -17.91 -4.53 31.74
CA ILE A 7 -16.74 -3.64 31.72
C ILE A 7 -17.12 -2.18 31.97
N PRO A 8 -16.25 -1.40 32.63
CA PRO A 8 -16.43 0.04 32.81
C PRO A 8 -16.11 0.78 31.51
N ILE A 9 -16.96 1.75 31.19
CA ILE A 9 -16.87 2.65 30.06
C ILE A 9 -16.74 4.08 30.61
N PHE A 10 -15.94 4.94 29.98
CA PHE A 10 -15.87 6.36 30.38
C PHE A 10 -17.28 6.99 30.37
N TYR A 11 -17.61 7.77 31.40
CA TYR A 11 -18.92 8.43 31.51
C TYR A 11 -19.17 9.40 30.35
N ARG A 12 -20.44 9.46 29.88
CA ARG A 12 -20.84 10.14 28.63
C ARG A 12 -19.96 9.77 27.43
N ASN A 13 -19.40 8.56 27.42
CA ASN A 13 -18.57 8.05 26.34
C ASN A 13 -19.02 6.63 25.93
N LYS A 14 -18.42 6.10 24.86
CA LYS A 14 -18.52 4.69 24.46
C LYS A 14 -17.16 3.95 24.54
N LYS A 15 -16.06 4.64 24.86
CA LYS A 15 -14.73 4.02 25.04
C LYS A 15 -14.62 3.29 26.40
N PRO A 16 -14.08 2.07 26.46
CA PRO A 16 -13.75 1.40 27.73
C PRO A 16 -12.74 2.20 28.56
N LEU A 17 -12.89 2.14 29.88
CA LEU A 17 -11.98 2.73 30.86
C LEU A 17 -10.71 1.88 31.05
N ILE A 18 -10.79 0.59 30.74
CA ILE A 18 -9.73 -0.41 30.89
C ILE A 18 -9.35 -1.02 29.53
N LYS A 19 -8.18 -1.70 29.47
CA LYS A 19 -7.95 -2.70 28.41
C LYS A 19 -8.97 -3.81 28.63
N TRP A 20 -9.86 -4.01 27.67
CA TRP A 20 -11.07 -4.82 27.85
C TRP A 20 -11.00 -6.15 27.10
N GLU A 21 -9.95 -6.33 26.29
CA GLU A 21 -9.75 -7.45 25.38
C GLU A 21 -9.63 -8.81 26.10
N GLU A 22 -9.20 -8.83 27.36
CA GLU A 22 -9.21 -10.04 28.19
C GLU A 22 -10.63 -10.48 28.62
N TYR A 23 -11.54 -9.52 28.83
CA TYR A 23 -12.92 -9.80 29.27
C TYR A 23 -13.85 -10.27 28.14
N GLN A 24 -13.29 -10.42 26.93
CA GLN A 24 -13.84 -11.20 25.82
C GLN A 24 -13.62 -12.71 26.02
N ARG A 25 -12.70 -13.13 26.90
CA ARG A 25 -12.32 -14.54 27.13
C ARG A 25 -12.58 -15.01 28.56
N ARG A 26 -12.46 -14.11 29.54
CA ARG A 26 -12.85 -14.36 30.95
C ARG A 26 -13.95 -13.40 31.38
N ARG A 27 -14.71 -13.75 32.43
CA ARG A 27 -15.53 -12.79 33.17
C ARG A 27 -14.63 -12.02 34.15
N PRO A 28 -14.97 -10.78 34.53
CA PRO A 28 -14.28 -10.10 35.62
C PRO A 28 -14.56 -10.78 36.96
N THR A 29 -13.65 -10.64 37.92
CA THR A 29 -13.87 -11.06 39.31
C THR A 29 -14.77 -10.06 40.05
N ILE A 30 -15.18 -10.40 41.27
CA ILE A 30 -16.06 -9.51 42.07
C ILE A 30 -15.29 -8.24 42.48
N GLU A 31 -14.03 -8.42 42.88
CA GLU A 31 -13.11 -7.37 43.33
C GLU A 31 -12.78 -6.41 42.18
N GLU A 32 -12.66 -6.91 40.94
CA GLU A 32 -12.52 -6.08 39.74
C GLU A 32 -13.76 -5.20 39.51
N VAL A 33 -14.96 -5.81 39.57
CA VAL A 33 -16.25 -5.11 39.39
C VAL A 33 -16.44 -4.04 40.48
N GLU A 34 -16.23 -4.39 41.75
CA GLU A 34 -16.36 -3.46 42.87
C GLU A 34 -15.35 -2.30 42.76
N LYS A 35 -14.08 -2.59 42.42
CA LYS A 35 -13.06 -1.57 42.18
C LYS A 35 -13.40 -0.60 41.05
N TRP A 36 -14.11 -1.06 40.01
CA TRP A 36 -14.51 -0.20 38.90
C TRP A 36 -15.75 0.67 39.18
N PHE A 37 -16.73 0.14 39.93
CA PHE A 37 -18.06 0.77 40.08
C PHE A 37 -18.33 1.38 41.46
N SER A 38 -17.49 1.16 42.48
CA SER A 38 -17.67 1.69 43.84
C SER A 38 -17.67 3.21 43.96
N ASN A 39 -16.74 3.91 43.31
CA ASN A 39 -16.43 5.31 43.62
C ASN A 39 -16.28 6.25 42.40
N ASN A 40 -16.62 5.80 41.19
CA ASN A 40 -16.48 6.62 39.98
C ASN A 40 -17.81 6.79 39.24
N GLN A 41 -18.06 7.99 38.71
CA GLN A 41 -19.11 8.19 37.72
C GLN A 41 -18.64 7.57 36.39
N VAL A 42 -19.14 6.37 36.07
CA VAL A 42 -18.80 5.59 34.86
C VAL A 42 -20.05 5.04 34.17
N ASN A 43 -19.91 4.70 32.90
CA ASN A 43 -20.88 3.93 32.14
C ASN A 43 -20.59 2.42 32.30
N ILE A 44 -21.61 1.58 32.11
CA ILE A 44 -21.52 0.12 32.15
C ILE A 44 -21.78 -0.45 30.74
N ALA A 45 -20.96 -1.39 30.30
CA ALA A 45 -21.25 -2.22 29.13
C ALA A 45 -21.20 -3.71 29.47
N ILE A 46 -21.97 -4.50 28.72
CA ILE A 46 -21.88 -5.96 28.70
C ILE A 46 -21.13 -6.37 27.43
N VAL A 47 -20.13 -7.23 27.57
CA VAL A 47 -19.42 -7.86 26.44
C VAL A 47 -20.33 -8.92 25.81
N CYS A 48 -20.44 -8.98 24.49
CA CYS A 48 -21.25 -9.97 23.77
C CYS A 48 -20.40 -11.19 23.35
N GLY A 49 -21.06 -12.30 22.96
CA GLY A 49 -20.39 -13.56 22.63
C GLY A 49 -20.40 -14.60 23.77
N ARG A 50 -19.57 -15.65 23.63
CA ARG A 50 -19.53 -16.83 24.51
C ARG A 50 -19.30 -16.46 25.98
N VAL A 51 -18.45 -15.47 26.24
CA VAL A 51 -18.12 -15.00 27.60
C VAL A 51 -19.34 -14.49 28.38
N SER A 52 -20.38 -14.04 27.69
CA SER A 52 -21.66 -13.60 28.26
C SER A 52 -22.80 -14.56 27.95
N ASP A 53 -22.49 -15.86 27.82
CA ASP A 53 -23.48 -16.93 27.68
C ASP A 53 -24.20 -16.83 26.31
N ASN A 54 -23.38 -16.82 25.25
CA ASN A 54 -23.76 -16.70 23.84
C ASN A 54 -24.66 -15.49 23.50
N LEU A 55 -24.49 -14.38 24.23
CA LEU A 55 -25.27 -13.15 24.05
C LEU A 55 -25.01 -12.52 22.68
N ILE A 56 -26.09 -12.30 21.91
CA ILE A 56 -26.12 -11.44 20.73
C ILE A 56 -27.08 -10.27 20.92
N VAL A 57 -26.87 -9.18 20.19
CA VAL A 57 -27.73 -7.99 20.25
C VAL A 57 -28.01 -7.46 18.85
N LEU A 58 -29.30 -7.23 18.54
CA LEU A 58 -29.76 -6.49 17.38
C LEU A 58 -29.91 -5.01 17.77
N ASP A 59 -29.08 -4.17 17.18
CA ASP A 59 -28.83 -2.76 17.51
C ASP A 59 -29.33 -1.89 16.34
N PHE A 60 -30.57 -1.40 16.47
CA PHE A 60 -31.18 -0.45 15.53
C PHE A 60 -30.79 0.97 15.94
N ASP A 61 -30.14 1.72 15.05
CA ASP A 61 -29.74 3.11 15.34
C ASP A 61 -30.93 4.08 15.44
N ARG A 62 -32.11 3.72 14.94
CA ARG A 62 -33.33 4.56 14.94
C ARG A 62 -34.59 3.77 15.32
N LYS A 63 -35.58 4.45 15.89
CA LYS A 63 -36.87 3.83 16.26
C LYS A 63 -37.79 3.62 15.06
N GLU A 64 -37.70 4.51 14.07
CA GLU A 64 -38.54 4.54 12.88
C GLU A 64 -38.23 3.31 12.01
N LYS A 65 -36.94 2.99 11.87
CA LYS A 65 -36.48 1.80 11.14
C LYS A 65 -36.82 0.48 11.83
N PHE A 66 -36.93 0.46 13.16
CA PHE A 66 -37.50 -0.71 13.83
C PHE A 66 -38.99 -0.90 13.47
N LYS A 67 -39.79 0.18 13.39
CA LYS A 67 -41.21 0.07 12.97
C LYS A 67 -41.36 -0.40 11.53
N GLU A 68 -40.51 0.07 10.62
CA GLU A 68 -40.47 -0.42 9.23
C GLU A 68 -40.22 -1.94 9.21
N PHE A 69 -39.23 -2.43 9.97
CA PHE A 69 -38.93 -3.85 10.09
C PHE A 69 -40.05 -4.66 10.78
N GLU A 70 -40.65 -4.13 11.85
CA GLU A 70 -41.74 -4.78 12.59
C GLU A 70 -42.97 -5.03 11.69
N ASN A 71 -43.23 -4.15 10.74
CA ASN A 71 -44.25 -4.34 9.71
C ASN A 71 -43.89 -5.47 8.72
N GLU A 72 -42.61 -5.68 8.40
CA GLU A 72 -42.14 -6.81 7.58
C GLU A 72 -42.13 -8.16 8.32
N LEU A 73 -42.04 -8.17 9.66
CA LEU A 73 -41.88 -9.40 10.43
C LEU A 73 -43.13 -10.31 10.40
N PRO A 74 -42.95 -11.63 10.15
CA PRO A 74 -43.99 -12.63 10.38
C PRO A 74 -44.43 -12.68 11.85
N GLU A 75 -45.65 -13.17 12.11
CA GLU A 75 -46.25 -13.16 13.45
C GLU A 75 -45.42 -13.87 14.53
N LYS A 76 -44.80 -15.01 14.18
CA LYS A 76 -43.80 -15.72 15.02
C LYS A 76 -42.73 -14.76 15.54
N TRP A 77 -42.16 -13.94 14.64
CA TRP A 77 -41.08 -13.04 14.98
C TRP A 77 -41.55 -11.80 15.73
N ARG A 78 -42.74 -11.27 15.44
CA ARG A 78 -43.35 -10.22 16.29
C ARG A 78 -43.55 -10.69 17.73
N LYS A 79 -43.93 -11.96 17.94
CA LYS A 79 -44.03 -12.57 19.27
C LYS A 79 -42.66 -12.72 19.94
N ILE A 80 -41.64 -13.23 19.24
CA ILE A 80 -40.26 -13.39 19.75
C ILE A 80 -39.58 -12.04 20.08
N PHE A 81 -39.74 -11.02 19.25
CA PHE A 81 -39.20 -9.68 19.53
C PHE A 81 -39.88 -9.02 20.73
N ASN A 82 -41.16 -9.32 20.99
CA ASN A 82 -41.89 -8.79 22.14
C ASN A 82 -41.67 -9.56 23.45
N SER A 83 -41.31 -10.84 23.40
CA SER A 83 -40.94 -11.61 24.60
C SER A 83 -39.52 -11.34 25.11
N THR A 84 -38.63 -10.76 24.28
CA THR A 84 -37.22 -10.57 24.65
C THR A 84 -36.87 -9.21 25.29
N GLN A 85 -35.75 -9.18 26.02
CA GLN A 85 -35.13 -7.96 26.58
C GLN A 85 -34.90 -6.86 25.52
N LEU A 86 -35.36 -5.65 25.86
CA LEU A 86 -35.29 -4.44 25.03
C LEU A 86 -34.74 -3.27 25.84
N VAL A 87 -33.69 -2.64 25.31
CA VAL A 87 -33.12 -1.38 25.82
C VAL A 87 -33.33 -0.25 24.80
N GLU A 88 -33.81 0.89 25.27
CA GLU A 88 -33.78 2.14 24.51
C GLU A 88 -32.36 2.72 24.53
N SER A 89 -31.82 3.02 23.35
CA SER A 89 -30.50 3.59 23.16
C SER A 89 -30.53 5.12 23.05
N GLY A 90 -29.37 5.71 22.78
CA GLY A 90 -29.24 7.14 22.48
C GLY A 90 -30.15 7.62 21.34
N LYS A 91 -30.54 6.74 20.40
CA LYS A 91 -31.36 7.07 19.22
C LYS A 91 -32.39 6.00 18.79
N GLY A 92 -32.16 4.73 19.10
CA GLY A 92 -32.99 3.60 18.68
C GLY A 92 -33.11 2.52 19.75
N TYR A 93 -32.96 1.25 19.37
CA TYR A 93 -33.30 0.09 20.19
C TYR A 93 -32.27 -1.04 20.12
N HIS A 94 -31.96 -1.63 21.27
CA HIS A 94 -31.16 -2.85 21.40
C HIS A 94 -32.06 -4.02 21.84
N PHE A 95 -32.35 -4.97 20.95
CA PHE A 95 -32.99 -6.26 21.29
C PHE A 95 -31.93 -7.31 21.56
N ARG A 96 -32.09 -8.13 22.60
CA ARG A 96 -31.07 -9.11 23.01
C ARG A 96 -31.56 -10.53 22.77
N PHE A 97 -30.65 -11.44 22.41
CA PHE A 97 -30.94 -12.87 22.29
C PHE A 97 -29.73 -13.67 22.78
N ARG A 98 -29.93 -14.97 23.01
CA ARG A 98 -28.86 -15.94 23.22
C ARG A 98 -28.93 -17.00 22.13
N LEU A 99 -27.79 -17.49 21.67
CA LEU A 99 -27.74 -18.64 20.76
C LEU A 99 -27.47 -19.92 21.54
N LYS A 100 -28.29 -20.95 21.31
CA LYS A 100 -28.05 -22.29 21.88
C LYS A 100 -26.84 -22.99 21.25
N ASP A 101 -26.52 -22.69 19.99
CA ASP A 101 -25.34 -23.15 19.27
C ASP A 101 -24.22 -22.07 19.31
N PRO A 102 -23.10 -22.30 20.04
CA PRO A 102 -22.00 -21.33 20.13
C PRO A 102 -21.23 -21.15 18.82
N GLU A 103 -21.28 -22.13 17.90
CA GLU A 103 -20.52 -22.10 16.64
C GLU A 103 -21.17 -21.21 15.58
N LEU A 104 -22.43 -20.82 15.80
CA LEU A 104 -23.18 -19.89 14.94
C LEU A 104 -23.12 -18.43 15.40
N LEU A 105 -22.32 -18.11 16.44
CA LEU A 105 -22.18 -16.75 16.95
C LEU A 105 -21.63 -15.79 15.87
N PRO A 106 -22.33 -14.68 15.58
CA PRO A 106 -21.85 -13.67 14.65
C PRO A 106 -20.62 -12.95 15.24
N GLY A 107 -19.83 -12.33 14.35
CA GLY A 107 -18.68 -11.52 14.74
C GLY A 107 -19.04 -10.23 15.50
N PRO A 108 -18.04 -9.37 15.80
CA PRO A 108 -18.19 -8.30 16.78
C PRO A 108 -19.18 -7.21 16.35
N LYS A 109 -19.19 -6.85 15.07
CA LYS A 109 -20.15 -5.89 14.53
C LYS A 109 -20.37 -6.14 13.05
N THR A 110 -21.58 -6.57 12.70
CA THR A 110 -22.02 -6.75 11.31
C THR A 110 -23.25 -5.89 11.07
N ARG A 111 -23.12 -4.84 10.24
CA ARG A 111 -24.29 -4.10 9.75
C ARG A 111 -24.99 -4.97 8.71
N VAL A 112 -26.30 -5.14 8.89
CA VAL A 112 -27.20 -5.90 8.02
C VAL A 112 -28.41 -5.01 7.72
N ARG A 113 -29.10 -5.18 6.57
CA ARG A 113 -30.17 -4.26 6.11
C ARG A 113 -29.80 -2.77 6.30
N LYS A 114 -28.92 -2.24 5.43
CA LYS A 114 -28.43 -0.84 5.51
C LYS A 114 -29.57 0.18 5.50
N ASP A 115 -30.64 -0.15 4.79
CA ASP A 115 -31.94 0.54 4.72
C ASP A 115 -32.65 0.68 6.07
N LEU A 116 -32.48 -0.29 6.98
CA LEU A 116 -33.05 -0.31 8.32
C LEU A 116 -32.09 0.20 9.42
N GLU A 117 -30.87 0.62 9.06
CA GLU A 117 -29.82 0.97 10.04
C GLU A 117 -29.71 -0.05 11.20
N LEU A 118 -29.61 -1.34 10.87
CA LEU A 118 -29.56 -2.47 11.80
C LEU A 118 -28.13 -3.06 11.93
N ASP A 119 -27.65 -3.24 13.16
CA ASP A 119 -26.39 -3.91 13.48
C ASP A 119 -26.61 -5.19 14.28
N VAL A 120 -25.84 -6.24 13.97
CA VAL A 120 -25.70 -7.43 14.80
C VAL A 120 -24.41 -7.33 15.61
N ARG A 121 -24.51 -7.48 16.93
CA ARG A 121 -23.36 -7.49 17.86
C ARG A 121 -23.20 -8.88 18.46
N GLY A 122 -22.08 -9.53 18.19
CA GLY A 122 -21.73 -10.86 18.71
C GLY A 122 -20.32 -10.90 19.30
N GLU A 123 -19.58 -11.94 18.98
CA GLU A 123 -18.31 -12.31 19.60
C GLU A 123 -17.24 -11.21 19.51
N GLY A 124 -16.57 -10.92 20.63
CA GLY A 124 -15.56 -9.86 20.70
C GLY A 124 -16.11 -8.42 20.60
N SER A 125 -17.34 -8.16 21.05
CA SER A 125 -17.94 -6.81 21.09
C SER A 125 -18.57 -6.48 22.45
N TYR A 126 -19.13 -5.27 22.60
CA TYR A 126 -19.92 -4.90 23.78
C TYR A 126 -21.04 -3.93 23.42
N VAL A 127 -22.06 -3.87 24.29
CA VAL A 127 -23.13 -2.86 24.26
C VAL A 127 -23.24 -2.14 25.59
N LEU A 128 -23.47 -0.83 25.57
CA LEU A 128 -23.80 -0.06 26.76
C LEU A 128 -25.19 -0.45 27.28
N VAL A 129 -25.35 -0.44 28.61
CA VAL A 129 -26.58 -0.86 29.28
C VAL A 129 -27.05 0.20 30.29
N PRO A 130 -28.35 0.27 30.63
CA PRO A 130 -28.83 1.15 31.70
C PRO A 130 -28.08 0.86 33.03
N PRO A 131 -27.73 1.88 33.84
CA PRO A 131 -28.17 3.28 33.76
C PRO A 131 -27.23 4.22 32.97
N SER A 132 -26.38 3.70 32.07
CA SER A 132 -25.37 4.47 31.32
C SER A 132 -25.90 5.67 30.54
N VAL A 133 -25.05 6.66 30.32
CA VAL A 133 -25.37 7.90 29.59
C VAL A 133 -24.63 7.97 28.25
N HIS A 134 -25.37 8.16 27.16
CA HIS A 134 -24.85 8.34 25.81
C HIS A 134 -24.02 9.65 25.69
N PRO A 135 -23.06 9.76 24.76
CA PRO A 135 -22.32 11.03 24.53
C PRO A 135 -23.19 12.26 24.24
N SER A 136 -24.44 12.06 23.79
CA SER A 136 -25.43 13.14 23.59
C SER A 136 -26.31 13.39 24.83
N GLY A 137 -25.86 13.03 26.03
CA GLY A 137 -26.58 13.26 27.30
C GLY A 137 -27.77 12.34 27.58
N LYS A 138 -28.37 11.70 26.57
CA LYS A 138 -29.51 10.77 26.77
C LYS A 138 -29.08 9.51 27.54
N ARG A 139 -29.82 9.16 28.59
CA ARG A 139 -29.61 7.91 29.36
C ARG A 139 -30.18 6.70 28.60
N TYR A 140 -29.47 5.58 28.63
CA TYR A 140 -29.99 4.27 28.22
C TYR A 140 -31.08 3.82 29.21
N LYS A 141 -32.22 3.33 28.72
CA LYS A 141 -33.34 2.87 29.55
C LYS A 141 -33.71 1.43 29.23
N TRP A 142 -34.17 0.67 30.23
CA TRP A 142 -34.88 -0.59 29.98
C TRP A 142 -36.30 -0.27 29.52
N ILE A 143 -36.76 -0.95 28.46
CA ILE A 143 -38.17 -0.98 28.04
C ILE A 143 -38.76 -2.35 28.36
N ARG A 144 -37.96 -3.42 28.21
CA ARG A 144 -38.19 -4.75 28.78
C ARG A 144 -36.89 -5.21 29.44
N GLY A 145 -36.87 -5.30 30.76
CA GLY A 145 -35.64 -5.46 31.55
C GLY A 145 -35.70 -6.58 32.59
N PRO A 146 -34.58 -6.84 33.29
CA PRO A 146 -34.56 -7.75 34.44
C PRO A 146 -35.31 -7.12 35.64
N PRO A 147 -35.93 -7.92 36.53
CA PRO A 147 -35.85 -9.39 36.56
C PRO A 147 -36.74 -10.09 35.53
N GLU A 148 -37.88 -9.49 35.21
CA GLU A 148 -39.02 -10.03 34.43
C GLU A 148 -38.62 -10.60 33.07
N TYR A 149 -37.86 -9.84 32.29
CA TYR A 149 -37.44 -10.24 30.96
C TYR A 149 -36.00 -10.76 30.96
N THR A 150 -35.77 -11.82 30.19
CA THR A 150 -34.46 -12.36 29.80
C THR A 150 -34.25 -12.18 28.29
N PRO A 151 -33.01 -12.32 27.78
CA PRO A 151 -32.80 -12.51 26.35
C PRO A 151 -33.41 -13.86 25.93
N TYR A 152 -34.26 -13.85 24.91
CA TYR A 152 -34.83 -15.07 24.32
C TYR A 152 -33.72 -15.97 23.75
N GLU A 153 -33.83 -17.29 23.97
CA GLU A 153 -32.85 -18.28 23.53
C GLU A 153 -33.24 -18.89 22.19
N LEU A 154 -32.60 -18.44 21.11
CA LEU A 154 -32.84 -18.90 19.75
C LEU A 154 -32.26 -20.30 19.53
N SER A 155 -33.04 -21.17 18.90
CA SER A 155 -32.52 -22.42 18.30
C SER A 155 -31.61 -22.12 17.10
N ARG A 156 -30.94 -23.17 16.59
CA ARG A 156 -30.15 -23.10 15.36
C ARG A 156 -31.00 -22.76 14.13
N GLU A 157 -32.19 -23.34 14.07
CA GLU A 157 -33.19 -23.17 13.01
C GLU A 157 -33.76 -21.75 13.04
N GLU A 158 -34.13 -21.28 14.24
CA GLU A 158 -34.60 -19.91 14.46
C GLU A 158 -33.53 -18.87 14.14
N TRP A 159 -32.27 -19.14 14.50
CA TRP A 159 -31.17 -18.24 14.15
C TRP A 159 -30.92 -18.18 12.65
N LEU A 160 -30.97 -19.31 11.94
CA LEU A 160 -30.84 -19.35 10.48
C LEU A 160 -32.03 -18.70 9.76
N GLU A 161 -33.24 -18.79 10.32
CA GLU A 161 -34.44 -18.08 9.86
C GLU A 161 -34.30 -16.56 10.08
N LEU A 162 -33.87 -16.13 11.28
CA LEU A 162 -33.61 -14.71 11.59
C LEU A 162 -32.51 -14.13 10.71
N CYS A 163 -31.43 -14.89 10.44
CA CYS A 163 -30.37 -14.50 9.51
C CYS A 163 -30.92 -14.19 8.11
N LYS A 164 -31.86 -14.99 7.59
CA LYS A 164 -32.52 -14.72 6.30
C LYS A 164 -33.33 -13.42 6.34
N LEU A 165 -34.16 -13.23 7.39
CA LEU A 165 -35.00 -12.03 7.54
C LEU A 165 -34.18 -10.73 7.61
N ILE A 166 -33.06 -10.75 8.36
CA ILE A 166 -32.16 -9.59 8.47
C ILE A 166 -31.10 -9.52 7.35
N ARG A 167 -31.11 -10.45 6.37
CA ARG A 167 -30.11 -10.62 5.29
C ARG A 167 -28.66 -10.77 5.78
N LEU A 168 -28.45 -11.33 6.98
CA LEU A 168 -27.13 -11.69 7.49
C LEU A 168 -26.57 -12.88 6.69
N GLY A 169 -25.53 -12.63 5.88
CA GLY A 169 -24.86 -13.64 5.07
C GLY A 169 -25.32 -13.72 3.61
N VAL A 170 -26.13 -12.77 3.14
CA VAL A 170 -26.55 -12.68 1.72
C VAL A 170 -25.75 -11.57 1.01
N GLU A 171 -25.08 -11.90 -0.10
CA GLU A 171 -24.40 -10.92 -0.95
C GLU A 171 -25.35 -10.33 -2.00
N GLU A 172 -25.82 -9.09 -1.77
CA GLU A 172 -26.51 -8.31 -2.80
C GLU A 172 -25.49 -7.76 -3.81
N LYS A 173 -25.63 -8.15 -5.08
CA LYS A 173 -24.78 -7.69 -6.20
C LYS A 173 -25.46 -6.58 -7.00
N GLU A 174 -25.09 -5.34 -6.73
CA GLU A 174 -25.18 -4.23 -7.70
C GLU A 174 -23.88 -3.41 -7.69
N GLU A 175 -23.61 -2.70 -8.79
CA GLU A 175 -22.26 -2.24 -9.14
C GLU A 175 -21.86 -0.83 -8.63
N LYS A 176 -20.54 -0.56 -8.75
CA LYS A 176 -19.86 0.76 -8.73
C LYS A 176 -19.60 1.38 -7.35
N GLY A 177 -18.36 1.20 -6.87
CA GLY A 177 -17.79 1.98 -5.76
C GLY A 177 -16.45 1.43 -5.26
N ARG A 178 -15.35 2.15 -5.52
CA ARG A 178 -13.98 1.77 -5.08
C ARG A 178 -13.76 2.05 -3.59
N GLU A 179 -13.07 1.12 -2.91
CA GLU A 179 -12.01 1.32 -1.88
C GLU A 179 -12.39 2.15 -0.61
N GLU A 180 -11.89 1.95 0.62
CA GLU A 180 -11.07 0.98 1.37
C GLU A 180 -11.30 1.38 2.88
N LYS A 181 -10.97 0.69 3.98
CA LYS A 181 -9.81 -0.15 4.37
C LYS A 181 -10.13 -0.81 5.74
N PRO A 182 -9.48 -1.91 6.18
CA PRO A 182 -9.83 -2.62 7.41
C PRO A 182 -9.14 -2.08 8.69
N LYS A 183 -9.77 -2.29 9.85
CA LYS A 183 -9.11 -2.29 11.18
C LYS A 183 -9.72 -3.32 12.13
N ALA A 184 -9.13 -4.51 12.18
CA ALA A 184 -9.24 -5.45 13.29
C ALA A 184 -7.82 -5.96 13.63
N ARG A 185 -7.53 -6.20 14.92
CA ARG A 185 -6.29 -6.85 15.38
C ARG A 185 -6.58 -8.32 15.70
N GLY A 186 -5.59 -9.17 15.45
CA GLY A 186 -5.80 -10.59 15.15
C GLY A 186 -5.57 -10.76 13.65
N LYS A 187 -4.40 -11.28 13.27
CA LYS A 187 -3.94 -11.34 11.87
C LYS A 187 -4.73 -12.41 11.10
N SER A 188 -5.91 -12.07 10.57
CA SER A 188 -6.47 -12.87 9.49
C SER A 188 -5.51 -12.81 8.30
N LYS A 189 -5.13 -13.97 7.79
CA LYS A 189 -4.17 -14.06 6.69
C LYS A 189 -4.84 -13.55 5.42
N LYS A 190 -4.46 -12.36 4.94
CA LYS A 190 -5.03 -11.79 3.71
C LYS A 190 -4.58 -12.65 2.53
N TRP A 191 -5.45 -13.55 2.10
CA TRP A 191 -5.24 -14.39 0.94
C TRP A 191 -5.04 -13.55 -0.33
N LYS A 192 -4.18 -14.07 -1.21
CA LYS A 192 -3.83 -13.50 -2.50
C LYS A 192 -4.15 -14.49 -3.61
N THR A 193 -4.86 -14.03 -4.62
CA THR A 193 -4.96 -14.71 -5.92
C THR A 193 -3.72 -14.34 -6.73
N LEU A 194 -3.12 -15.30 -7.44
CA LEU A 194 -2.01 -15.03 -8.36
C LEU A 194 -2.53 -14.73 -9.76
N THR A 195 -1.82 -13.87 -10.50
CA THR A 195 -2.05 -13.70 -11.94
C THR A 195 -1.43 -14.86 -12.73
N LYS A 196 -1.81 -15.02 -14.01
CA LYS A 196 -1.19 -16.01 -14.90
C LYS A 196 0.33 -15.82 -14.96
N ASP A 197 0.79 -14.60 -15.25
CA ASP A 197 2.21 -14.22 -15.28
C ASP A 197 2.98 -14.57 -13.99
N GLN A 198 2.34 -14.41 -12.82
CA GLN A 198 2.93 -14.80 -11.54
C GLN A 198 3.06 -16.32 -11.41
N ILE A 199 2.06 -17.08 -11.86
CA ILE A 199 2.12 -18.55 -11.91
C ILE A 199 3.20 -19.02 -12.89
N ASP A 200 3.22 -18.51 -14.12
CA ASP A 200 4.26 -18.74 -15.13
C ASP A 200 5.68 -18.51 -14.55
N SER A 201 5.86 -17.42 -13.80
CA SER A 201 7.15 -17.05 -13.20
C SER A 201 7.57 -17.98 -12.07
N ILE A 202 6.63 -18.52 -11.29
CA ILE A 202 6.92 -19.52 -10.24
C ILE A 202 7.26 -20.87 -10.88
N ILE A 203 6.53 -21.27 -11.93
CA ILE A 203 6.84 -22.48 -12.71
C ILE A 203 8.24 -22.37 -13.31
N LYS A 204 8.56 -21.27 -14.01
CA LYS A 204 9.87 -21.03 -14.65
C LYS A 204 11.05 -21.05 -13.68
N LEU A 205 10.85 -20.72 -12.39
CA LEU A 205 11.88 -20.85 -11.34
C LEU A 205 12.12 -22.30 -10.86
N ILE A 206 11.09 -23.14 -10.89
CA ILE A 206 11.13 -24.52 -10.34
C ILE A 206 11.37 -25.57 -11.43
N LYS A 207 10.93 -25.30 -12.67
CA LYS A 207 11.02 -26.17 -13.85
C LYS A 207 12.38 -26.86 -14.07
N PRO A 208 13.56 -26.23 -13.85
CA PRO A 208 14.85 -26.93 -13.97
C PRO A 208 15.06 -28.07 -12.96
N TYR A 209 14.40 -27.99 -11.80
CA TYR A 209 14.58 -28.86 -10.64
C TYR A 209 13.44 -29.89 -10.50
N TYR A 210 12.35 -29.72 -11.24
CA TYR A 210 11.15 -30.56 -11.15
C TYR A 210 11.35 -31.87 -11.93
N GLN A 211 11.81 -32.92 -11.24
CA GLN A 211 12.24 -34.18 -11.86
C GLN A 211 11.62 -35.39 -11.14
N VAL A 212 11.40 -36.48 -11.87
CA VAL A 212 10.83 -37.73 -11.33
C VAL A 212 11.67 -38.24 -10.15
N GLY A 213 11.01 -38.67 -9.07
CA GLY A 213 11.66 -39.12 -7.83
C GLY A 213 11.96 -38.01 -6.80
N VAL A 214 11.85 -36.73 -7.17
CA VAL A 214 11.95 -35.58 -6.23
C VAL A 214 10.88 -34.49 -6.44
N ARG A 215 10.08 -34.61 -7.52
CA ARG A 215 9.02 -33.66 -7.92
C ARG A 215 8.00 -33.39 -6.82
N ASP A 216 7.60 -34.43 -6.09
CA ASP A 216 6.59 -34.40 -5.03
C ASP A 216 7.08 -33.62 -3.79
N ILE A 217 8.35 -33.80 -3.40
CA ILE A 217 8.99 -33.09 -2.29
C ILE A 217 9.15 -31.62 -2.66
N ILE A 218 9.67 -31.33 -3.85
CA ILE A 218 9.87 -29.96 -4.35
C ILE A 218 8.53 -29.22 -4.46
N HIS A 219 7.49 -29.89 -4.97
CA HIS A 219 6.13 -29.37 -5.03
C HIS A 219 5.61 -29.01 -3.63
N TYR A 220 5.66 -29.96 -2.69
CA TYR A 220 5.15 -29.79 -1.34
C TYR A 220 5.88 -28.68 -0.55
N ARG A 221 7.22 -28.62 -0.65
CA ARG A 221 8.04 -27.57 -0.02
C ARG A 221 7.79 -26.19 -0.64
N LEU A 222 7.47 -26.11 -1.93
CA LEU A 222 7.01 -24.86 -2.53
C LEU A 222 5.61 -24.48 -2.04
N LEU A 223 4.63 -25.39 -2.07
CA LEU A 223 3.28 -25.13 -1.57
C LEU A 223 3.31 -24.59 -0.13
N ALA A 224 4.20 -25.09 0.73
CA ALA A 224 4.41 -24.58 2.09
C ALA A 224 4.96 -23.13 2.13
N GLU A 225 5.89 -22.74 1.25
CA GLU A 225 6.34 -21.34 1.16
C GLU A 225 5.27 -20.43 0.52
N LEU A 226 4.52 -20.89 -0.50
CA LEU A 226 3.38 -20.17 -1.08
C LEU A 226 2.27 -19.94 -0.04
N TYR A 227 1.95 -20.96 0.76
CA TYR A 227 1.05 -20.86 1.91
C TYR A 227 1.54 -19.76 2.85
N LYS A 228 2.81 -19.80 3.31
CA LYS A 228 3.40 -18.77 4.20
C LYS A 228 3.32 -17.36 3.63
N LEU A 229 3.44 -17.20 2.31
CA LEU A 229 3.35 -15.90 1.62
C LEU A 229 1.90 -15.39 1.39
N GLY A 230 0.90 -16.20 1.78
CA GLY A 230 -0.53 -15.87 1.73
C GLY A 230 -1.20 -16.18 0.40
N VAL A 231 -0.66 -17.09 -0.42
CA VAL A 231 -1.32 -17.53 -1.66
C VAL A 231 -2.58 -18.34 -1.34
N SER A 232 -3.69 -18.04 -2.00
CA SER A 232 -4.97 -18.73 -1.83
C SER A 232 -4.88 -20.20 -2.26
N LYS A 233 -5.71 -21.06 -1.66
CA LYS A 233 -5.82 -22.48 -2.06
C LYS A 233 -6.11 -22.63 -3.55
N GLN A 234 -7.01 -21.78 -4.08
CA GLN A 234 -7.37 -21.76 -5.50
C GLN A 234 -6.13 -21.49 -6.38
N SER A 235 -5.35 -20.43 -6.12
CA SER A 235 -4.19 -20.14 -6.97
C SER A 235 -3.04 -21.11 -6.81
N SER A 236 -2.95 -21.82 -5.69
CA SER A 236 -2.06 -22.98 -5.56
C SER A 236 -2.53 -24.17 -6.41
N ARG A 237 -3.84 -24.45 -6.51
CA ARG A 237 -4.38 -25.45 -7.46
C ARG A 237 -4.16 -25.03 -8.92
N GLU A 238 -4.41 -23.77 -9.26
CA GLU A 238 -4.17 -23.21 -10.61
C GLU A 238 -2.68 -23.34 -11.02
N TYR A 239 -1.76 -23.05 -10.09
CA TYR A 239 -0.33 -23.29 -10.24
C TYR A 239 -0.02 -24.78 -10.47
N THR A 240 -0.53 -25.66 -9.60
CA THR A 240 -0.28 -27.11 -9.65
C THR A 240 -0.73 -27.71 -11.00
N ILE A 241 -1.96 -27.40 -11.43
CA ILE A 241 -2.52 -27.89 -12.69
C ILE A 241 -1.67 -27.43 -13.88
N LYS A 242 -1.18 -26.19 -13.87
CA LYS A 242 -0.33 -25.69 -14.96
C LYS A 242 1.06 -26.31 -14.93
N LEU A 243 1.68 -26.44 -13.75
CA LEU A 243 2.98 -27.11 -13.57
C LEU A 243 2.95 -28.54 -14.12
N CYS A 244 1.96 -29.34 -13.69
CA CYS A 244 1.85 -30.74 -14.09
C CYS A 244 1.68 -30.87 -15.62
N LYS A 245 0.82 -30.03 -16.22
CA LYS A 245 0.64 -29.97 -17.68
C LYS A 245 1.89 -29.49 -18.44
N GLU A 246 2.69 -28.61 -17.86
CA GLU A 246 3.93 -28.11 -18.45
C GLU A 246 5.13 -29.07 -18.33
N MET A 247 5.02 -30.09 -17.50
CA MET A 247 6.07 -31.08 -17.21
C MET A 247 5.69 -32.50 -17.62
N ASN A 248 4.50 -32.69 -18.24
CA ASN A 248 3.88 -34.01 -18.49
C ASN A 248 3.85 -34.89 -17.23
N ASP A 249 3.43 -34.31 -16.12
CA ASP A 249 3.38 -34.99 -14.83
C ASP A 249 2.10 -35.84 -14.69
N GLU A 250 2.26 -37.15 -14.83
CA GLU A 250 1.19 -38.16 -14.76
C GLU A 250 0.52 -38.23 -13.37
N GLU A 251 1.21 -37.83 -12.31
CA GLU A 251 0.74 -37.86 -10.91
C GLU A 251 -0.11 -36.63 -10.52
N ILE A 252 -0.77 -35.98 -11.49
CA ILE A 252 -1.44 -34.67 -11.30
C ILE A 252 -2.45 -34.66 -10.14
N ASP A 253 -3.17 -35.75 -9.91
CA ASP A 253 -4.15 -35.86 -8.83
C ASP A 253 -3.49 -36.00 -7.45
N ASP A 254 -2.33 -36.65 -7.33
CA ASP A 254 -1.53 -36.65 -6.10
C ASP A 254 -0.95 -35.27 -5.80
N ARG A 255 -0.52 -34.54 -6.84
CA ARG A 255 -0.07 -33.14 -6.69
C ARG A 255 -1.23 -32.24 -6.25
N LEU A 256 -2.45 -32.47 -6.74
CA LEU A 256 -3.65 -31.77 -6.27
C LEU A 256 -4.05 -32.15 -4.85
N TYR A 257 -3.96 -33.43 -4.49
CA TYR A 257 -4.16 -33.90 -3.12
C TYR A 257 -3.17 -33.26 -2.15
N GLN A 258 -1.90 -33.07 -2.53
CA GLN A 258 -0.93 -32.31 -1.72
C GLN A 258 -1.38 -30.86 -1.45
N VAL A 259 -2.08 -30.19 -2.38
CA VAL A 259 -2.64 -28.86 -2.13
C VAL A 259 -3.77 -28.93 -1.10
N ASP A 260 -4.69 -29.89 -1.24
CA ASP A 260 -5.83 -30.06 -0.34
C ASP A 260 -5.37 -30.46 1.07
N TYR A 261 -4.54 -31.51 1.17
CA TYR A 261 -3.95 -31.98 2.41
C TYR A 261 -3.15 -30.87 3.13
N LEU A 262 -2.32 -30.10 2.42
CA LEU A 262 -1.57 -29.02 3.04
C LEU A 262 -2.50 -27.94 3.62
N TYR A 263 -3.41 -27.39 2.79
CA TYR A 263 -4.22 -26.23 3.14
C TYR A 263 -5.32 -26.56 4.16
N ASP A 264 -5.95 -27.73 4.04
CA ASP A 264 -7.16 -28.06 4.80
C ASP A 264 -6.87 -28.88 6.06
N ILE A 265 -5.77 -29.65 6.08
CA ILE A 265 -5.42 -30.55 7.19
C ILE A 265 -4.11 -30.09 7.85
N ARG A 266 -3.00 -30.14 7.11
CA ARG A 266 -1.65 -30.06 7.70
C ARG A 266 -1.35 -28.78 8.46
N VAL A 267 -1.83 -27.62 7.99
CA VAL A 267 -1.59 -26.36 8.71
C VAL A 267 -2.35 -26.33 10.04
N LYS A 268 -3.52 -26.99 10.14
CA LYS A 268 -4.27 -27.11 11.39
C LYS A 268 -3.54 -28.03 12.39
N GLU A 269 -2.92 -29.11 11.91
CA GLU A 269 -2.13 -30.04 12.74
C GLU A 269 -0.84 -29.42 13.30
N LEU A 270 -0.03 -28.80 12.43
CA LEU A 270 1.32 -28.36 12.78
C LEU A 270 1.39 -26.90 13.24
N GLY A 271 0.43 -26.06 12.82
CA GLY A 271 0.54 -24.61 12.87
C GLY A 271 1.50 -24.06 11.80
N GLU A 272 1.20 -22.87 11.28
CA GLU A 272 1.95 -22.26 10.17
C GLU A 272 3.45 -22.13 10.45
N GLU A 273 3.84 -21.73 11.66
CA GLU A 273 5.24 -21.52 12.06
C GLU A 273 6.11 -22.75 11.72
N ARG A 274 5.59 -23.96 12.00
CA ARG A 274 6.30 -25.25 11.86
C ARG A 274 6.33 -25.82 10.43
N LEU A 275 5.63 -25.22 9.46
CA LEU A 275 5.68 -25.69 8.07
C LEU A 275 7.08 -25.43 7.46
N ALA A 276 7.75 -26.50 7.03
CA ALA A 276 9.00 -26.39 6.28
C ALA A 276 8.71 -25.92 4.84
N GLY A 277 9.08 -24.67 4.53
CA GLY A 277 9.06 -24.14 3.16
C GLY A 277 10.27 -24.61 2.34
N LEU A 278 10.66 -23.84 1.31
CA LEU A 278 11.75 -24.22 0.40
C LEU A 278 13.10 -24.50 1.07
N LEU A 279 13.44 -23.86 2.19
CA LEU A 279 14.67 -24.22 2.95
C LEU A 279 14.65 -25.65 3.50
N GLY A 280 13.47 -26.25 3.67
CA GLY A 280 13.32 -27.65 4.07
C GLY A 280 13.77 -28.65 2.99
N LEU A 281 14.23 -28.20 1.82
CA LEU A 281 14.93 -29.03 0.82
C LEU A 281 16.42 -29.25 1.18
N LEU A 282 16.93 -28.58 2.22
CA LEU A 282 18.28 -28.73 2.78
C LEU A 282 18.30 -29.63 4.04
N ASP A 283 17.15 -30.14 4.47
CA ASP A 283 17.01 -31.05 5.62
C ASP A 283 17.42 -32.47 5.21
N GLU A 284 18.33 -33.07 5.98
CA GLU A 284 18.84 -34.43 5.75
C GLU A 284 17.75 -35.50 5.82
N LYS A 285 16.61 -35.21 6.45
CA LYS A 285 15.42 -36.08 6.48
C LYS A 285 14.71 -36.21 5.14
N GLU A 286 14.92 -35.27 4.21
CA GLU A 286 14.45 -35.38 2.83
C GLU A 286 15.54 -35.99 1.92
N GLY A 287 16.63 -36.52 2.49
CA GLY A 287 17.72 -37.15 1.75
C GLY A 287 18.56 -36.16 0.93
N GLU A 288 19.01 -36.61 -0.24
CA GLU A 288 19.95 -35.85 -1.08
C GLU A 288 19.28 -34.91 -2.10
N VAL A 289 18.00 -34.54 -1.89
CA VAL A 289 17.22 -33.65 -2.79
C VAL A 289 17.93 -32.32 -3.06
N TRP A 290 18.76 -31.83 -2.13
CA TRP A 290 19.59 -30.63 -2.33
C TRP A 290 20.58 -30.75 -3.51
N LYS A 291 21.04 -31.95 -3.88
CA LYS A 291 22.01 -32.15 -4.99
C LYS A 291 21.45 -31.74 -6.36
N PHE A 292 20.12 -31.73 -6.52
CA PHE A 292 19.48 -31.23 -7.73
C PHE A 292 19.62 -29.70 -7.88
N PHE A 293 19.90 -28.98 -6.79
CA PHE A 293 20.04 -27.52 -6.75
C PHE A 293 21.50 -27.02 -6.80
N GLY A 294 22.49 -27.90 -6.65
CA GLY A 294 23.92 -27.55 -6.70
C GLY A 294 24.84 -28.72 -6.38
N LYS A 295 26.11 -28.65 -6.81
CA LYS A 295 27.11 -29.72 -6.58
C LYS A 295 27.58 -29.75 -5.13
N THR A 296 27.60 -28.60 -4.46
CA THR A 296 27.84 -28.48 -3.02
C THR A 296 26.59 -28.02 -2.28
N ARG A 297 26.54 -28.24 -0.96
CA ARG A 297 25.41 -27.81 -0.13
C ARG A 297 25.27 -26.29 -0.09
N GLU A 298 26.37 -25.53 -0.19
CA GLU A 298 26.32 -24.06 -0.30
C GLU A 298 25.88 -23.57 -1.68
N GLU A 299 26.14 -24.31 -2.77
CA GLU A 299 25.54 -24.03 -4.08
C GLU A 299 24.03 -24.23 -4.04
N ALA A 300 23.58 -25.38 -3.52
CA ALA A 300 22.16 -25.69 -3.36
C ALA A 300 21.44 -24.67 -2.47
N GLU A 301 22.04 -24.29 -1.33
CA GLU A 301 21.46 -23.25 -0.45
C GLU A 301 21.38 -21.89 -1.15
N ARG A 302 22.39 -21.49 -1.94
CA ARG A 302 22.34 -20.24 -2.71
C ARG A 302 21.23 -20.27 -3.77
N ALA A 303 21.06 -21.38 -4.49
CA ALA A 303 19.99 -21.56 -5.47
C ALA A 303 18.60 -21.53 -4.80
N ILE A 304 18.40 -22.30 -3.73
CA ILE A 304 17.14 -22.37 -2.98
C ILE A 304 16.78 -21.00 -2.37
N ASN A 305 17.75 -20.28 -1.77
CA ASN A 305 17.50 -18.93 -1.26
C ASN A 305 17.21 -17.91 -2.38
N TYR A 306 17.83 -18.03 -3.56
CA TYR A 306 17.49 -17.21 -4.73
C TYR A 306 16.05 -17.45 -5.18
N ILE A 307 15.67 -18.70 -5.42
CA ILE A 307 14.32 -19.11 -5.84
C ILE A 307 13.29 -18.61 -4.83
N ARG A 308 13.51 -18.91 -3.55
CA ARG A 308 12.69 -18.46 -2.42
C ARG A 308 12.52 -16.94 -2.40
N ARG A 309 13.61 -16.18 -2.55
CA ARG A 309 13.60 -14.70 -2.62
C ARG A 309 12.78 -14.19 -3.80
N MET A 310 12.93 -14.79 -4.98
CA MET A 310 12.19 -14.40 -6.18
C MET A 310 10.69 -14.70 -6.05
N ILE A 311 10.30 -15.85 -5.50
CA ILE A 311 8.89 -16.18 -5.23
C ILE A 311 8.25 -15.18 -4.27
N ARG A 312 8.98 -14.66 -3.27
CA ARG A 312 8.47 -13.56 -2.43
C ARG A 312 8.20 -12.28 -3.23
N LYS A 313 9.05 -11.94 -4.20
CA LYS A 313 8.82 -10.78 -5.08
C LYS A 313 7.58 -10.99 -5.95
N ILE A 314 7.46 -12.16 -6.57
CA ILE A 314 6.32 -12.54 -7.42
C ILE A 314 5.02 -12.47 -6.63
N VAL A 315 4.93 -13.18 -5.49
CA VAL A 315 3.73 -13.24 -4.63
C VAL A 315 3.42 -11.90 -3.93
N LYS A 316 4.25 -10.86 -4.08
CA LYS A 316 3.94 -9.49 -3.66
C LYS A 316 3.54 -8.55 -4.80
N GLY A 317 3.75 -8.95 -6.07
CA GLY A 317 3.69 -8.02 -7.21
C GLY A 317 4.91 -7.09 -7.32
N GLU A 318 6.04 -7.41 -6.67
CA GLU A 318 7.31 -6.67 -6.85
C GLU A 318 8.01 -7.04 -8.16
N VAL A 319 7.73 -8.24 -8.72
CA VAL A 319 8.22 -8.75 -10.00
C VAL A 319 7.13 -9.66 -10.58
N GLU A 320 6.40 -9.22 -11.62
CA GLU A 320 5.35 -10.06 -12.23
C GLU A 320 5.90 -11.14 -13.16
N ARG A 321 7.10 -10.93 -13.74
CA ARG A 321 7.71 -11.78 -14.76
C ARG A 321 9.16 -12.13 -14.41
N VAL A 322 9.50 -13.42 -14.41
CA VAL A 322 10.88 -13.90 -14.24
C VAL A 322 11.50 -14.27 -15.57
N TYR A 323 12.72 -13.77 -15.76
CA TYR A 323 13.59 -14.09 -16.88
C TYR A 323 14.66 -15.12 -16.48
N THR A 324 15.12 -15.95 -17.42
CA THR A 324 16.27 -16.83 -17.19
C THR A 324 17.57 -16.02 -17.14
N LYS A 325 18.67 -16.63 -16.73
CA LYS A 325 19.98 -15.97 -16.73
C LYS A 325 20.42 -15.58 -18.15
N GLU A 326 20.13 -16.45 -19.11
CA GLU A 326 20.45 -16.29 -20.53
C GLU A 326 19.64 -15.14 -21.15
N GLU A 327 18.34 -15.05 -20.82
CA GLU A 327 17.48 -13.94 -21.22
C GLU A 327 17.95 -12.60 -20.61
N LEU A 328 18.40 -12.59 -19.35
CA LEU A 328 18.93 -11.38 -18.72
C LEU A 328 20.27 -10.93 -19.33
N GLU A 329 21.18 -11.85 -19.62
CA GLU A 329 22.47 -11.54 -20.24
C GLU A 329 22.36 -11.26 -21.76
N GLU A 330 21.33 -11.75 -22.45
CA GLU A 330 20.94 -11.26 -23.77
C GLU A 330 20.44 -9.82 -23.70
N ALA A 331 19.52 -9.52 -22.78
CA ALA A 331 18.97 -8.18 -22.64
C ALA A 331 20.02 -7.14 -22.23
N ARG A 332 21.01 -7.53 -21.42
CA ARG A 332 22.18 -6.68 -21.10
C ARG A 332 23.06 -6.40 -22.31
N ARG A 333 23.34 -7.41 -23.15
CA ARG A 333 24.10 -7.21 -24.40
C ARG A 333 23.37 -6.29 -25.37
N GLU A 334 22.06 -6.47 -25.54
CA GLU A 334 21.22 -5.63 -26.41
C GLU A 334 21.04 -4.22 -25.84
N ALA A 335 20.85 -4.07 -24.53
CA ALA A 335 20.83 -2.77 -23.86
C ALA A 335 22.16 -2.02 -24.01
N LEU A 336 23.30 -2.72 -23.90
CA LEU A 336 24.62 -2.11 -24.12
C LEU A 336 24.85 -1.74 -25.59
N ARG A 337 24.40 -2.55 -26.56
CA ARG A 337 24.37 -2.19 -28.00
C ARG A 337 23.59 -0.89 -28.21
N ILE A 338 22.42 -0.77 -27.59
CA ILE A 338 21.57 0.43 -27.71
C ILE A 338 22.20 1.64 -27.03
N LEU A 339 22.77 1.48 -25.82
CA LEU A 339 23.47 2.54 -25.10
C LEU A 339 24.79 3.00 -25.76
N THR A 340 25.25 2.30 -26.81
CA THR A 340 26.45 2.64 -27.60
C THR A 340 26.16 2.92 -29.08
N SER A 341 24.91 2.79 -29.53
CA SER A 341 24.49 3.04 -30.91
C SER A 341 24.68 4.50 -31.33
N GLU A 342 24.51 4.83 -32.62
CA GLU A 342 24.63 6.20 -33.12
C GLU A 342 23.58 7.14 -32.50
N ASP A 343 22.33 6.69 -32.45
CA ASP A 343 21.25 7.35 -31.72
C ASP A 343 20.57 6.38 -30.72
N PRO A 344 21.00 6.40 -29.45
CA PRO A 344 20.36 5.65 -28.37
C PRO A 344 18.93 6.13 -28.06
N LEU A 345 18.58 7.39 -28.34
CA LEU A 345 17.27 7.95 -28.07
C LEU A 345 16.23 7.41 -29.06
N GLU A 346 16.59 7.30 -30.34
CA GLU A 346 15.76 6.71 -31.40
C GLU A 346 15.55 5.19 -31.19
N GLU A 347 16.58 4.44 -30.78
CA GLU A 347 16.43 3.03 -30.41
C GLU A 347 15.49 2.86 -29.18
N ILE A 348 15.62 3.73 -28.17
CA ILE A 348 14.71 3.75 -27.01
C ILE A 348 13.29 4.16 -27.41
N ARG A 349 13.12 5.09 -28.37
CA ARG A 349 11.79 5.46 -28.93
C ARG A 349 11.09 4.26 -29.56
N LYS A 350 11.83 3.43 -30.31
CA LYS A 350 11.31 2.17 -30.87
C LYS A 350 10.92 1.18 -29.77
N LEU A 351 11.81 0.91 -28.80
CA LEU A 351 11.50 0.02 -27.68
C LEU A 351 10.27 0.47 -26.86
N LEU A 352 10.11 1.77 -26.60
CA LEU A 352 8.91 2.30 -25.93
C LEU A 352 7.64 2.09 -26.76
N THR A 353 7.76 2.07 -28.09
CA THR A 353 6.66 1.73 -29.01
C THR A 353 6.33 0.24 -28.95
N ASP A 354 7.33 -0.65 -28.94
CA ASP A 354 7.11 -2.10 -28.77
C ASP A 354 6.54 -2.44 -27.37
N TYR A 355 6.87 -1.65 -26.35
CA TYR A 355 6.24 -1.66 -25.01
C TYR A 355 4.78 -1.13 -25.01
N GLY A 356 4.28 -0.67 -26.17
CA GLY A 356 2.91 -0.25 -26.39
C GLY A 356 2.63 1.23 -26.14
N ILE A 357 3.67 2.07 -26.05
CA ILE A 357 3.52 3.53 -25.98
C ILE A 357 3.62 4.08 -27.40
N ILE A 358 2.49 3.96 -28.10
CA ILE A 358 2.34 4.22 -29.53
C ILE A 358 2.17 5.72 -29.79
N GLY A 359 2.74 6.22 -30.90
CA GLY A 359 2.87 7.66 -31.13
C GLY A 359 3.63 8.32 -29.98
N GLU A 360 3.16 9.48 -29.50
CA GLU A 360 3.73 10.17 -28.33
C GLU A 360 5.25 10.43 -28.43
N ASP A 361 5.81 10.50 -29.64
CA ASP A 361 7.23 10.24 -29.86
C ASP A 361 8.18 11.19 -29.13
N LYS A 362 7.87 12.50 -29.12
CA LYS A 362 8.59 13.47 -28.28
C LYS A 362 8.34 13.22 -26.78
N ASN A 363 7.07 13.06 -26.40
CA ASN A 363 6.62 12.93 -25.01
C ASN A 363 7.23 11.71 -24.30
N LYS A 364 7.19 10.52 -24.92
CA LYS A 364 7.65 9.27 -24.28
C LYS A 364 9.17 9.25 -24.05
N VAL A 365 9.96 9.80 -24.97
CA VAL A 365 11.41 9.91 -24.81
C VAL A 365 11.75 10.99 -23.78
N ALA A 366 11.09 12.15 -23.81
CA ALA A 366 11.28 13.20 -22.80
C ALA A 366 10.93 12.70 -21.38
N ILE A 367 9.80 12.01 -21.21
CA ILE A 367 9.38 11.44 -19.92
C ILE A 367 10.37 10.37 -19.45
N PHE A 368 10.85 9.48 -20.33
CA PHE A 368 11.88 8.49 -19.99
C PHE A 368 13.16 9.16 -19.49
N ILE A 369 13.66 10.19 -20.20
CA ILE A 369 14.84 10.95 -19.78
C ILE A 369 14.61 11.65 -18.43
N LEU A 370 13.49 12.35 -18.25
CA LEU A 370 13.19 13.06 -17.00
C LEU A 370 13.05 12.11 -15.79
N LEU A 371 12.59 10.87 -16.00
CA LEU A 371 12.53 9.85 -14.95
C LEU A 371 13.92 9.37 -14.48
N LEU A 372 14.98 9.49 -15.30
CA LEU A 372 16.36 9.18 -14.90
C LEU A 372 16.86 10.05 -13.76
N SER A 373 16.25 11.22 -13.52
CA SER A 373 16.49 12.00 -12.30
C SER A 373 16.26 11.20 -11.01
N GLY A 374 15.41 10.17 -11.05
CA GLY A 374 15.19 9.24 -9.93
C GLY A 374 16.45 8.47 -9.54
N LYS A 375 17.27 8.05 -10.53
CA LYS A 375 18.56 7.34 -10.34
C LYS A 375 19.67 8.23 -9.79
N ILE A 376 19.67 9.50 -10.17
CA ILE A 376 20.74 10.44 -9.83
C ILE A 376 20.59 10.89 -8.36
N ARG A 377 21.67 10.81 -7.56
CA ARG A 377 21.62 11.15 -6.11
C ARG A 377 21.48 12.65 -5.79
N ASN A 378 21.65 13.54 -6.76
CA ASN A 378 21.60 14.99 -6.53
C ASN A 378 20.15 15.49 -6.50
N ASP A 379 19.67 15.88 -5.31
CA ASP A 379 18.29 16.38 -5.09
C ASP A 379 17.91 17.55 -6.00
N LYS A 380 18.87 18.42 -6.36
CA LYS A 380 18.62 19.56 -7.26
C LYS A 380 18.16 19.13 -8.66
N LEU A 381 18.38 17.87 -9.04
CA LEU A 381 18.04 17.35 -10.36
C LEU A 381 16.72 16.57 -10.38
N LYS A 382 16.04 16.34 -9.23
CA LYS A 382 14.74 15.65 -9.17
C LYS A 382 13.66 16.43 -9.92
N GLN A 383 12.85 15.72 -10.70
CA GLN A 383 11.86 16.33 -11.60
C GLN A 383 10.42 15.96 -11.20
N ILE A 384 9.48 16.89 -11.40
CA ILE A 384 8.04 16.62 -11.28
C ILE A 384 7.43 16.62 -12.68
N ILE A 385 6.78 15.51 -13.06
CA ILE A 385 6.17 15.28 -14.37
C ILE A 385 4.65 15.24 -14.20
N LEU A 386 3.94 16.15 -14.87
CA LEU A 386 2.49 16.32 -14.78
C LEU A 386 1.84 16.11 -16.16
N LEU A 387 1.04 15.06 -16.29
CA LEU A 387 0.29 14.77 -17.51
C LEU A 387 -1.10 15.42 -17.44
N LYS A 388 -1.41 16.33 -18.37
CA LYS A 388 -2.71 17.04 -18.45
C LYS A 388 -3.42 16.70 -19.77
N GLY A 389 -4.68 16.33 -19.71
CA GLY A 389 -5.46 15.89 -20.88
C GLY A 389 -6.82 15.33 -20.47
N GLU A 390 -7.68 14.97 -21.41
CA GLU A 390 -9.02 14.45 -21.14
C GLU A 390 -9.01 13.01 -20.55
N PRO A 391 -10.08 12.58 -19.85
CA PRO A 391 -10.23 11.17 -19.45
C PRO A 391 -10.14 10.25 -20.67
N GLY A 392 -9.36 9.17 -20.59
CA GLY A 392 -9.11 8.26 -21.71
C GLY A 392 -7.93 8.63 -22.62
N ALA A 393 -7.46 9.88 -22.61
CA ALA A 393 -6.37 10.41 -23.44
C ALA A 393 -4.96 9.90 -23.08
N GLY A 394 -4.73 8.58 -23.05
CA GLY A 394 -3.39 7.96 -22.95
C GLY A 394 -2.59 8.17 -21.65
N LYS A 395 -2.95 9.13 -20.78
CA LYS A 395 -2.16 9.57 -19.60
C LYS A 395 -1.58 8.40 -18.79
N SER A 396 -2.43 7.45 -18.39
CA SER A 396 -2.01 6.29 -17.60
C SER A 396 -0.94 5.43 -18.30
N LYS A 397 -0.99 5.33 -19.63
CA LYS A 397 -0.03 4.57 -20.44
C LYS A 397 1.32 5.28 -20.56
N LEU A 398 1.35 6.62 -20.62
CA LEU A 398 2.59 7.38 -20.47
C LEU A 398 3.18 7.26 -19.05
N MET A 399 2.35 7.09 -18.01
CA MET A 399 2.82 6.82 -16.65
C MET A 399 3.42 5.41 -16.47
N GLU A 400 3.23 4.48 -17.42
CA GLU A 400 3.87 3.15 -17.39
C GLU A 400 5.38 3.21 -17.69
N ILE A 401 5.90 4.32 -18.25
CA ILE A 401 7.36 4.52 -18.44
C ILE A 401 8.10 4.43 -17.09
N ALA A 402 7.43 4.77 -15.99
CA ALA A 402 7.97 4.62 -14.65
C ALA A 402 8.23 3.14 -14.27
N ASN A 403 7.59 2.15 -14.91
CA ASN A 403 7.71 0.73 -14.56
C ASN A 403 9.16 0.18 -14.63
N PHE A 404 10.07 0.85 -15.33
CA PHE A 404 11.49 0.47 -15.42
C PHE A 404 12.32 0.93 -14.20
N PHE A 405 11.75 1.76 -13.34
CA PHE A 405 12.37 2.35 -12.15
C PHE A 405 11.83 1.73 -10.86
N LYS A 406 12.50 1.99 -9.73
CA LYS A 406 12.05 1.59 -8.40
C LYS A 406 10.93 2.52 -7.90
N VAL A 407 9.73 2.31 -8.42
CA VAL A 407 8.53 3.15 -8.20
C VAL A 407 7.84 2.87 -6.87
N LYS A 408 7.38 3.94 -6.21
CA LYS A 408 6.30 3.89 -5.21
C LYS A 408 4.97 4.26 -5.85
N ASP A 409 4.09 3.28 -6.03
CA ASP A 409 2.72 3.51 -6.53
C ASP A 409 1.78 3.94 -5.41
N VAL A 410 1.10 5.08 -5.60
CA VAL A 410 0.06 5.58 -4.70
C VAL A 410 -1.16 6.01 -5.53
N GLY A 411 -2.33 5.50 -5.16
CA GLY A 411 -3.60 5.92 -5.76
C GLY A 411 -4.04 7.32 -5.31
N ARG A 412 -4.02 7.55 -3.99
CA ARG A 412 -4.36 8.82 -3.34
C ARG A 412 -3.70 8.90 -1.96
N PHE A 413 -3.22 10.08 -1.55
CA PHE A 413 -2.87 10.35 -0.16
C PHE A 413 -4.09 10.90 0.62
N THR A 414 -4.26 10.49 1.88
CA THR A 414 -5.06 11.27 2.83
C THR A 414 -4.23 12.45 3.34
N LYS A 415 -4.87 13.43 4.00
CA LYS A 415 -4.27 14.73 4.41
C LYS A 415 -2.79 14.65 4.83
N HIS A 416 -2.46 13.73 5.74
CA HIS A 416 -1.10 13.57 6.29
C HIS A 416 -0.38 12.28 5.83
N ALA A 417 -0.84 11.58 4.80
CA ALA A 417 -0.25 10.29 4.40
C ALA A 417 1.11 10.40 3.67
N LEU A 418 1.47 11.59 3.17
CA LEU A 418 2.81 11.88 2.68
C LEU A 418 3.79 12.02 3.87
N ASP A 419 3.35 12.62 4.96
CA ASP A 419 4.15 12.92 6.16
C ASP A 419 4.66 11.66 6.91
N TYR A 420 4.00 10.51 6.70
CA TYR A 420 4.37 9.19 7.23
C TYR A 420 4.81 8.21 6.13
N SER A 421 5.18 8.69 4.94
CA SER A 421 5.58 7.84 3.82
C SER A 421 7.09 7.66 3.72
N ASP A 422 7.59 6.43 3.87
CA ASP A 422 8.95 6.09 3.40
C ASP A 422 9.03 6.31 1.88
N LEU A 423 9.84 7.29 1.47
CA LEU A 423 10.23 7.55 0.09
C LEU A 423 11.74 7.28 -0.15
N ILE A 424 12.52 7.10 0.92
CA ILE A 424 14.00 6.95 0.87
C ILE A 424 14.37 5.72 0.04
N ASN A 425 13.55 4.67 0.11
CA ASN A 425 13.75 3.44 -0.63
C ASN A 425 13.32 3.49 -2.12
N TYR A 426 12.94 4.63 -2.69
CA TYR A 426 12.34 4.71 -4.02
C TYR A 426 13.02 5.74 -4.94
N GLU A 427 13.10 5.42 -6.24
CA GLU A 427 13.64 6.32 -7.27
C GLU A 427 12.57 7.31 -7.75
N VAL A 428 11.30 6.86 -7.83
CA VAL A 428 10.19 7.61 -8.41
C VAL A 428 8.91 7.44 -7.57
N LEU A 429 8.18 8.53 -7.32
CA LEU A 429 6.85 8.53 -6.74
C LEU A 429 5.79 8.64 -7.85
N ARG A 430 4.95 7.60 -8.04
CA ARG A 430 3.87 7.59 -9.03
C ARG A 430 2.51 7.82 -8.36
N LEU A 431 1.88 8.96 -8.67
CA LEU A 431 0.57 9.35 -8.14
C LEU A 431 -0.48 9.28 -9.23
N LYS A 432 -1.32 8.23 -9.21
CA LYS A 432 -2.19 7.86 -10.37
C LYS A 432 -3.08 9.01 -10.84
N GLU A 433 -3.67 9.77 -9.92
CA GLU A 433 -4.30 11.07 -10.22
C GLU A 433 -4.08 12.05 -9.06
N ILE A 434 -3.79 13.32 -9.36
CA ILE A 434 -3.59 14.36 -8.31
C ILE A 434 -4.90 14.80 -7.64
N GLY A 435 -6.07 14.52 -8.23
CA GLY A 435 -7.40 14.78 -7.66
C GLY A 435 -7.62 16.25 -7.25
N HIS A 436 -7.58 16.52 -5.95
CA HIS A 436 -7.52 17.87 -5.35
C HIS A 436 -6.40 17.98 -4.29
N MET A 437 -5.39 17.11 -4.35
CA MET A 437 -4.27 17.06 -3.41
C MET A 437 -3.33 18.27 -3.52
N ASP A 438 -3.36 18.96 -4.66
CA ASP A 438 -2.67 20.22 -4.90
C ASP A 438 -3.25 21.40 -4.10
N LYS A 439 -4.52 21.31 -3.67
CA LYS A 439 -5.20 22.39 -2.94
C LYS A 439 -4.94 22.33 -1.44
N GLU A 440 -4.62 23.49 -0.87
CA GLU A 440 -4.37 23.65 0.58
C GLU A 440 -5.64 23.33 1.42
N GLU A 441 -6.83 23.54 0.86
CA GLU A 441 -8.14 23.22 1.44
C GLU A 441 -8.27 21.75 1.90
N GLN A 442 -7.62 20.80 1.21
CA GLN A 442 -7.60 19.38 1.60
C GLN A 442 -6.31 18.97 2.32
N GLY A 443 -5.36 19.90 2.46
CA GLY A 443 -4.16 19.77 3.30
C GLY A 443 -3.09 18.79 2.82
N VAL A 444 -3.10 18.39 1.53
CA VAL A 444 -2.01 17.61 0.89
C VAL A 444 -1.08 18.54 0.09
N SER A 445 -1.17 19.86 0.32
CA SER A 445 -0.33 20.88 -0.33
C SER A 445 1.17 20.74 -0.04
N THR A 446 1.57 19.85 0.87
CA THR A 446 2.95 19.42 1.08
C THR A 446 3.57 18.72 -0.14
N LEU A 447 2.77 18.23 -1.10
CA LEU A 447 3.27 17.62 -2.33
C LEU A 447 4.14 18.57 -3.19
N LYS A 448 4.02 19.90 -3.04
CA LYS A 448 4.95 20.83 -3.69
C LYS A 448 6.36 20.74 -3.12
N PHE A 449 6.51 20.42 -1.83
CA PHE A 449 7.80 20.41 -1.13
C PHE A 449 8.69 19.20 -1.42
N VAL A 450 8.20 18.13 -2.07
CA VAL A 450 9.09 17.04 -2.53
C VAL A 450 9.86 17.40 -3.81
N SER A 451 9.70 18.64 -4.32
CA SER A 451 10.42 19.16 -5.47
C SER A 451 11.90 19.46 -5.19
N SER A 452 12.67 19.66 -6.25
CA SER A 452 14.06 20.09 -6.23
C SER A 452 14.27 21.56 -5.81
N GLU A 453 13.23 22.41 -5.94
CA GLU A 453 13.28 23.79 -5.41
C GLU A 453 13.32 23.78 -3.87
N ASP A 454 12.46 22.96 -3.24
CA ASP A 454 12.29 22.92 -1.78
C ASP A 454 13.21 21.88 -1.09
N ARG A 455 13.65 20.85 -1.85
CA ARG A 455 14.54 19.74 -1.43
C ARG A 455 13.95 18.78 -0.38
N GLY A 456 12.65 18.56 -0.40
CA GLY A 456 11.95 17.78 0.62
C GLY A 456 11.47 18.67 1.77
N TYR A 457 10.98 18.05 2.85
CA TYR A 457 10.56 18.77 4.05
C TYR A 457 10.69 17.93 5.32
N VAL A 458 10.83 18.60 6.46
CA VAL A 458 10.84 17.97 7.78
C VAL A 458 9.44 18.05 8.38
N VAL A 459 8.95 16.92 8.89
CA VAL A 459 7.72 16.81 9.65
C VAL A 459 8.08 16.60 11.11
N GLU A 460 7.67 17.53 11.97
CA GLU A 460 7.68 17.34 13.41
C GLU A 460 6.32 16.81 13.87
N TYR A 461 6.29 15.74 14.66
CA TYR A 461 5.06 15.27 15.29
C TYR A 461 5.30 14.82 16.74
N THR A 462 4.33 15.09 17.59
CA THR A 462 4.43 14.84 19.03
C THR A 462 4.04 13.40 19.36
N ILE A 463 5.02 12.58 19.71
CA ILE A 463 4.79 11.27 20.32
C ILE A 463 4.69 11.40 21.84
N ARG A 464 4.08 10.40 22.49
CA ARG A 464 4.11 10.28 23.95
C ARG A 464 5.16 9.24 24.33
N GLY A 465 6.18 9.66 25.07
CA GLY A 465 7.25 8.79 25.53
C GLY A 465 6.76 7.79 26.58
N GLU A 466 7.60 6.79 26.85
CA GLU A 466 7.37 5.76 27.88
C GLU A 466 7.31 6.36 29.31
N ASP A 467 7.95 7.52 29.49
CA ASP A 467 7.86 8.39 30.68
C ASP A 467 6.54 9.21 30.76
N GLY A 468 5.60 8.96 29.84
CA GLY A 468 4.32 9.65 29.75
C GLY A 468 4.40 11.12 29.31
N LYS A 469 5.60 11.65 29.04
CA LYS A 469 5.84 13.03 28.59
C LYS A 469 5.64 13.13 27.08
N LEU A 470 5.36 14.35 26.61
CA LEU A 470 5.35 14.66 25.18
C LEU A 470 6.80 14.81 24.68
N LYS A 471 7.12 14.15 23.57
CA LYS A 471 8.43 14.25 22.89
C LYS A 471 8.17 14.49 21.40
N THR A 472 8.94 15.40 20.81
CA THR A 472 8.85 15.66 19.36
C THR A 472 9.72 14.64 18.62
N GLU A 473 9.12 13.87 17.73
CA GLU A 473 9.82 13.04 16.75
C GLU A 473 9.89 13.79 15.41
N ARG A 474 10.98 13.57 14.66
CA ARG A 474 11.25 14.21 13.37
C ARG A 474 11.29 13.16 12.27
N SER A 475 10.40 13.27 11.29
CA SER A 475 10.46 12.55 10.02
C SER A 475 10.98 13.50 8.93
N ILE A 476 11.82 12.99 8.03
CA ILE A 476 12.30 13.73 6.87
C ILE A 476 11.70 13.09 5.63
N ILE A 477 10.89 13.86 4.90
CA ILE A 477 10.37 13.46 3.59
C ILE A 477 11.36 13.98 2.54
N PRO A 478 12.11 13.09 1.85
CA PRO A 478 13.15 13.51 0.92
C PRO A 478 12.59 14.12 -0.36
N CYS A 479 13.46 14.82 -1.08
CA CYS A 479 13.23 15.16 -2.48
C CYS A 479 13.12 13.87 -3.32
N ILE A 480 12.14 13.79 -4.24
CA ILE A 480 11.97 12.61 -5.10
C ILE A 480 11.42 13.02 -6.46
N THR A 481 11.77 12.25 -7.50
CA THR A 481 11.18 12.41 -8.82
C THR A 481 9.72 11.96 -8.81
N VAL A 482 8.79 12.80 -9.24
CA VAL A 482 7.35 12.54 -9.19
C VAL A 482 6.79 12.42 -10.60
N ILE A 483 5.88 11.47 -10.82
CA ILE A 483 5.05 11.41 -12.03
C ILE A 483 3.56 11.27 -11.67
N THR A 484 2.72 12.15 -12.23
CA THR A 484 1.29 12.20 -11.93
C THR A 484 0.45 12.65 -13.12
N SER A 485 -0.87 12.49 -13.03
CA SER A 485 -1.82 12.93 -14.04
C SER A 485 -3.00 13.71 -13.47
N THR A 486 -3.68 14.48 -14.32
CA THR A 486 -4.96 15.10 -14.00
C THR A 486 -5.84 15.27 -15.24
N ALA A 487 -7.16 15.23 -15.06
CA ALA A 487 -8.12 15.68 -16.08
C ALA A 487 -8.36 17.21 -16.07
N ARG A 488 -7.92 17.91 -15.01
CA ARG A 488 -8.28 19.32 -14.75
C ARG A 488 -7.38 20.27 -15.55
N VAL A 489 -8.01 21.25 -16.21
CA VAL A 489 -7.31 22.38 -16.86
C VAL A 489 -6.54 23.22 -15.83
N ASN A 490 -7.13 23.44 -14.66
CA ASN A 490 -6.54 24.25 -13.60
C ASN A 490 -5.98 23.36 -12.49
N VAL A 491 -4.73 23.67 -12.09
CA VAL A 491 -4.00 23.10 -10.95
C VAL A 491 -3.59 24.28 -10.04
N ASP A 492 -3.15 23.99 -8.82
CA ASP A 492 -2.38 24.95 -8.02
C ASP A 492 -1.14 25.46 -8.78
N SER A 493 -0.88 26.77 -8.71
CA SER A 493 0.20 27.40 -9.47
C SER A 493 1.59 27.16 -8.88
N GLN A 494 1.72 26.87 -7.58
CA GLN A 494 3.02 26.51 -6.98
C GLN A 494 3.44 25.10 -7.38
N PHE A 495 2.49 24.16 -7.49
CA PHE A 495 2.74 22.83 -8.03
C PHE A 495 2.97 22.87 -9.55
N GLU A 496 2.10 23.55 -10.31
CA GLU A 496 2.24 23.63 -11.78
C GLU A 496 3.55 24.33 -12.19
N ARG A 497 3.99 25.37 -11.47
CA ARG A 497 5.31 26.00 -11.66
C ARG A 497 6.46 25.02 -11.42
N ARG A 498 6.40 24.11 -10.45
CA ARG A 498 7.47 23.12 -10.18
C ARG A 498 7.47 21.95 -11.18
N SER A 499 6.38 21.74 -11.90
CA SER A 499 6.22 20.61 -12.83
C SER A 499 6.65 20.90 -14.28
N TRP A 500 6.90 19.82 -15.01
CA TRP A 500 6.80 19.74 -16.46
C TRP A 500 5.38 19.37 -16.85
N THR A 501 4.69 20.22 -17.60
CA THR A 501 3.38 19.92 -18.17
C THR A 501 3.52 19.23 -19.51
N PHE A 502 3.14 17.96 -19.58
CA PHE A 502 3.00 17.22 -20.85
C PHE A 502 1.52 17.06 -21.20
N ASN A 503 1.19 17.34 -22.46
CA ASN A 503 -0.12 17.06 -23.04
C ASN A 503 -0.02 15.83 -23.96
N PRO A 504 -0.78 14.75 -23.69
CA PRO A 504 -0.91 13.62 -24.61
C PRO A 504 -1.51 14.04 -25.96
N ASP A 505 -1.35 13.16 -26.94
CA ASP A 505 -1.97 13.28 -28.25
C ASP A 505 -3.42 12.75 -28.20
N GLU A 506 -4.39 13.66 -28.39
CA GLU A 506 -5.83 13.42 -28.33
C GLU A 506 -6.45 13.21 -29.74
N SER A 507 -5.63 12.99 -30.78
CA SER A 507 -6.07 12.86 -32.18
C SER A 507 -6.71 11.51 -32.55
N GLU A 508 -7.46 11.51 -33.65
CA GLU A 508 -8.08 10.30 -34.21
C GLU A 508 -7.02 9.38 -34.84
N GLU A 509 -6.03 9.95 -35.53
CA GLU A 509 -4.89 9.24 -36.09
C GLU A 509 -4.10 8.50 -35.00
N GLN A 510 -3.88 9.15 -33.86
CA GLN A 510 -3.27 8.53 -32.70
C GLN A 510 -4.12 7.39 -32.13
N THR A 511 -5.43 7.60 -32.04
CA THR A 511 -6.38 6.58 -31.59
C THR A 511 -6.35 5.35 -32.51
N LYS A 512 -6.31 5.56 -33.83
CA LYS A 512 -6.19 4.50 -34.84
C LYS A 512 -4.89 3.69 -34.68
N ARG A 513 -3.73 4.36 -34.57
CA ARG A 513 -2.43 3.68 -34.34
C ARG A 513 -2.43 2.81 -33.07
N ILE A 514 -3.10 3.27 -32.00
CA ILE A 514 -3.25 2.51 -30.74
C ILE A 514 -4.11 1.25 -30.95
N LEU A 515 -5.18 1.30 -31.76
CA LEU A 515 -6.02 0.15 -32.07
C LEU A 515 -5.29 -0.89 -32.93
N GLU A 516 -4.58 -0.44 -33.96
CA GLU A 516 -3.75 -1.29 -34.84
C GLU A 516 -2.67 -2.04 -34.04
N TYR A 517 -1.96 -1.36 -33.14
CA TYR A 517 -0.99 -2.01 -32.26
C TYR A 517 -1.65 -3.00 -31.28
N LYS A 518 -2.84 -2.70 -30.73
CA LYS A 518 -3.56 -3.67 -29.88
C LYS A 518 -3.89 -4.95 -30.64
N ALA A 519 -4.27 -4.84 -31.92
CA ALA A 519 -4.49 -6.00 -32.78
C ALA A 519 -3.18 -6.77 -33.06
N LYS A 520 -2.06 -6.07 -33.36
CA LYS A 520 -0.72 -6.70 -33.48
C LYS A 520 -0.35 -7.47 -32.21
N ARG A 521 -0.53 -6.85 -31.03
CA ARG A 521 -0.22 -7.46 -29.74
C ARG A 521 -1.04 -8.73 -29.47
N TRP A 522 -2.36 -8.70 -29.69
CA TRP A 522 -3.18 -9.92 -29.57
C TRP A 522 -2.77 -11.02 -30.55
N LYS A 523 -2.35 -10.66 -31.78
CA LYS A 523 -1.78 -11.63 -32.73
C LYS A 523 -0.49 -12.25 -32.20
N GLU A 524 0.42 -11.47 -31.62
CA GLU A 524 1.65 -11.99 -31.00
C GLU A 524 1.37 -12.87 -29.78
N GLU A 525 0.46 -12.46 -28.90
CA GLU A 525 0.06 -13.27 -27.74
C GLU A 525 -0.57 -14.61 -28.17
N ASN A 526 -1.40 -14.61 -29.21
CA ASN A 526 -1.95 -15.84 -29.80
C ASN A 526 -0.87 -16.73 -30.44
N LEU A 527 0.07 -16.14 -31.21
CA LEU A 527 1.20 -16.89 -31.78
C LEU A 527 2.08 -17.51 -30.68
N LYS A 528 2.25 -16.83 -29.54
CA LYS A 528 2.96 -17.35 -28.38
C LYS A 528 2.19 -18.49 -27.69
N MET A 529 0.86 -18.38 -27.55
CA MET A 529 0.03 -19.48 -27.02
C MET A 529 0.05 -20.72 -27.91
N LEU A 530 0.24 -20.55 -29.23
CA LEU A 530 0.44 -21.65 -30.18
C LEU A 530 1.89 -22.17 -30.24
N GLY A 531 2.81 -21.63 -29.41
CA GLY A 531 4.22 -22.02 -29.39
C GLY A 531 5.05 -21.55 -30.61
N LEU A 532 4.46 -20.77 -31.52
CA LEU A 532 5.09 -20.32 -32.77
C LEU A 532 6.11 -19.20 -32.56
N ILE A 533 6.01 -18.45 -31.46
CA ILE A 533 7.03 -17.50 -31.01
C ILE A 533 7.31 -17.69 -29.51
N LYS A 534 8.57 -17.45 -29.08
CA LYS A 534 9.00 -17.63 -27.68
C LYS A 534 8.67 -16.43 -26.78
N GLU A 535 8.85 -15.23 -27.31
CA GLU A 535 8.49 -13.96 -26.63
C GLU A 535 7.75 -13.02 -27.60
N THR A 536 6.96 -12.11 -27.06
CA THR A 536 6.32 -11.01 -27.82
C THR A 536 7.24 -9.78 -27.90
N SER A 537 6.97 -8.86 -28.82
CA SER A 537 7.69 -7.58 -28.92
C SER A 537 7.64 -6.80 -27.60
N TRP A 538 6.49 -6.87 -26.91
CA TRP A 538 6.27 -6.25 -25.61
C TRP A 538 7.15 -6.84 -24.51
N GLU A 539 7.29 -8.18 -24.48
CA GLU A 539 8.14 -8.89 -23.52
C GLU A 539 9.61 -8.59 -23.71
N ARG A 540 10.06 -8.58 -24.97
CA ARG A 540 11.41 -8.18 -25.37
C ARG A 540 11.70 -6.74 -24.95
N ALA A 541 10.76 -5.82 -25.20
CA ALA A 541 10.91 -4.41 -24.89
C ALA A 541 10.98 -4.12 -23.38
N ASP A 542 10.09 -4.70 -22.56
CA ASP A 542 10.13 -4.55 -21.10
C ASP A 542 11.47 -5.05 -20.52
N ARG A 543 11.92 -6.22 -21.00
CA ARG A 543 13.19 -6.85 -20.61
C ARG A 543 14.40 -5.97 -20.93
N ILE A 544 14.49 -5.41 -22.14
CA ILE A 544 15.61 -4.55 -22.56
C ILE A 544 15.55 -3.17 -21.89
N LEU A 545 14.37 -2.55 -21.77
CA LEU A 545 14.24 -1.23 -21.13
C LEU A 545 14.61 -1.26 -19.65
N ARG A 546 14.32 -2.36 -18.93
CA ARG A 546 14.86 -2.61 -17.59
C ARG A 546 16.39 -2.73 -17.60
N ALA A 547 16.96 -3.54 -18.50
CA ALA A 547 18.40 -3.69 -18.60
C ALA A 547 19.12 -2.37 -18.92
N ILE A 548 18.55 -1.51 -19.77
CA ILE A 548 19.03 -0.13 -20.01
C ILE A 548 19.08 0.66 -18.70
N VAL A 549 17.98 0.67 -17.93
CA VAL A 549 17.87 1.44 -16.67
C VAL A 549 18.68 0.81 -15.50
N GLU A 550 19.06 -0.47 -15.60
CA GLU A 550 20.02 -1.14 -14.69
C GLU A 550 21.49 -0.86 -15.04
N LEU A 551 21.83 -0.69 -16.32
CA LEU A 551 23.22 -0.48 -16.78
C LEU A 551 23.72 0.96 -16.64
N LEU A 552 22.89 1.92 -16.22
CA LEU A 552 23.31 3.29 -15.96
C LEU A 552 23.91 3.43 -14.55
N ASP A 553 25.18 3.81 -14.49
CA ASP A 553 25.92 3.93 -13.25
C ASP A 553 25.58 5.25 -12.54
N SER A 554 25.03 5.16 -11.32
CA SER A 554 24.59 6.30 -10.52
C SER A 554 25.71 7.18 -9.95
N GLU A 555 26.97 6.73 -9.99
CA GLU A 555 28.12 7.54 -9.55
C GLU A 555 28.63 8.48 -10.65
N VAL A 556 28.24 8.25 -11.90
CA VAL A 556 28.68 9.07 -13.06
C VAL A 556 28.01 10.44 -13.02
N LYS A 557 28.84 11.48 -12.97
CA LYS A 557 28.40 12.88 -12.98
C LYS A 557 28.41 13.43 -14.41
N VAL A 558 27.46 14.30 -14.74
CA VAL A 558 27.49 15.05 -16.00
C VAL A 558 28.02 16.46 -15.76
N ILE A 559 28.96 16.87 -16.60
CA ILE A 559 29.41 18.27 -16.72
C ILE A 559 28.71 18.86 -17.93
N VAL A 560 27.90 19.90 -17.74
CA VAL A 560 27.27 20.67 -18.83
C VAL A 560 28.10 21.93 -19.04
N PRO A 561 28.91 22.02 -20.11
CA PRO A 561 29.90 23.10 -20.29
C PRO A 561 29.35 24.33 -21.02
N PHE A 562 28.06 24.35 -21.35
CA PHE A 562 27.38 25.41 -22.11
C PHE A 562 26.21 26.06 -21.32
N THR A 563 26.49 26.40 -20.06
CA THR A 563 25.51 26.95 -19.11
C THR A 563 24.90 28.29 -19.51
N GLU A 564 25.65 29.18 -20.15
CA GLU A 564 25.18 30.51 -20.56
C GLU A 564 24.26 30.39 -21.79
N SER A 565 24.63 29.57 -22.77
CA SER A 565 23.84 29.31 -23.97
C SER A 565 22.43 28.79 -23.64
N LEU A 566 22.30 27.93 -22.61
CA LEU A 566 21.00 27.46 -22.12
C LEU A 566 20.10 28.59 -21.57
N THR A 567 20.65 29.72 -21.12
CA THR A 567 19.82 30.85 -20.63
C THR A 567 19.05 31.53 -21.75
N LYS A 568 19.62 31.57 -22.97
CA LYS A 568 19.09 32.30 -24.13
C LYS A 568 17.77 31.72 -24.65
N ILE A 569 17.53 30.44 -24.36
CA ILE A 569 16.28 29.72 -24.66
C ILE A 569 15.08 30.41 -23.99
N LEU A 570 15.26 30.97 -22.79
CA LEU A 570 14.18 31.52 -21.97
C LEU A 570 13.95 33.02 -22.20
N GLU A 571 12.77 33.54 -21.84
CA GLU A 571 12.46 34.97 -21.91
C GLU A 571 12.65 35.66 -20.56
N THR A 572 13.78 36.35 -20.38
CA THR A 572 14.22 36.99 -19.12
C THR A 572 13.24 37.99 -18.48
N LYS A 573 12.14 38.35 -19.16
CA LYS A 573 11.10 39.28 -18.68
C LYS A 573 10.16 38.71 -17.60
N LYS A 574 10.13 37.39 -17.36
CA LYS A 574 9.27 36.75 -16.34
C LYS A 574 10.07 36.20 -15.17
N LEU A 575 9.71 36.52 -13.92
CA LEU A 575 10.35 36.00 -12.70
C LEU A 575 10.40 34.46 -12.62
N ARG A 576 9.40 33.79 -13.20
CA ARG A 576 9.28 32.32 -13.28
C ARG A 576 10.50 31.63 -13.90
N VAL A 577 11.17 32.30 -14.84
CA VAL A 577 12.29 31.76 -15.66
C VAL A 577 13.44 31.18 -14.83
N ARG A 578 13.66 31.66 -13.60
CA ARG A 578 14.71 31.15 -12.71
C ARG A 578 14.62 29.63 -12.48
N GLY A 579 13.43 29.12 -12.16
CA GLY A 579 13.22 27.67 -11.96
C GLY A 579 13.08 26.88 -13.27
N ASP A 580 12.65 27.53 -14.36
CA ASP A 580 12.56 26.88 -15.66
C ASP A 580 13.96 26.69 -16.32
N TYR A 581 14.98 27.47 -15.91
CA TYR A 581 16.39 27.19 -16.24
C TYR A 581 16.90 25.90 -15.58
N ASP A 582 16.71 25.76 -14.26
CA ASP A 582 17.15 24.57 -13.51
C ASP A 582 16.54 23.28 -14.08
N LYS A 583 15.29 23.34 -14.55
CA LYS A 583 14.63 22.27 -15.31
C LYS A 583 15.35 21.94 -16.62
N ILE A 584 15.63 22.93 -17.48
CA ILE A 584 16.32 22.69 -18.77
C ILE A 584 17.71 22.10 -18.52
N TYR A 585 18.47 22.66 -17.57
CA TYR A 585 19.76 22.12 -17.14
C TYR A 585 19.61 20.65 -16.69
N ALA A 586 18.59 20.33 -15.88
CA ALA A 586 18.36 18.97 -15.40
C ALA A 586 17.91 17.99 -16.50
N LEU A 587 17.16 18.43 -17.52
CA LEU A 587 16.88 17.59 -18.70
C LEU A 587 18.17 17.25 -19.44
N VAL A 588 18.99 18.27 -19.76
CA VAL A 588 20.27 18.07 -20.45
C VAL A 588 21.17 17.15 -19.64
N TYR A 589 21.25 17.34 -18.31
CA TYR A 589 21.98 16.44 -17.41
C TYR A 589 21.45 15.01 -17.49
N CYS A 590 20.14 14.78 -17.34
CA CYS A 590 19.55 13.44 -17.34
C CYS A 590 19.72 12.72 -18.69
N GLY A 591 19.64 13.44 -19.80
CA GLY A 591 19.86 12.88 -21.13
C GLY A 591 21.33 12.54 -21.40
N HIS A 592 22.28 13.31 -20.88
CA HIS A 592 23.70 12.97 -20.98
C HIS A 592 24.12 11.88 -19.98
N PHE A 593 23.39 11.73 -18.88
CA PHE A 593 23.52 10.60 -17.96
C PHE A 593 23.07 9.28 -18.62
N LEU A 594 22.05 9.30 -19.50
CA LEU A 594 21.68 8.16 -20.36
C LEU A 594 22.81 7.83 -21.36
N LEU A 595 23.40 8.85 -21.98
CA LEU A 595 24.46 8.72 -22.99
C LEU A 595 25.85 8.41 -22.40
N GLN A 596 25.96 8.04 -21.12
CA GLN A 596 27.25 7.83 -20.44
C GLN A 596 28.14 6.76 -21.12
N HIS A 597 27.54 5.71 -21.68
CA HIS A 597 28.24 4.66 -22.43
C HIS A 597 28.61 5.11 -23.85
N LYS A 598 27.83 6.00 -24.47
CA LYS A 598 28.07 6.53 -25.81
C LYS A 598 29.19 7.57 -25.85
N LEU A 599 29.22 8.46 -24.85
CA LEU A 599 30.13 9.61 -24.79
C LEU A 599 31.47 9.28 -24.10
N GLY A 600 31.54 8.13 -23.42
CA GLY A 600 32.70 7.69 -22.67
C GLY A 600 32.80 8.36 -21.30
N VAL A 601 32.79 7.54 -20.24
CA VAL A 601 33.06 8.01 -18.88
C VAL A 601 34.56 8.24 -18.71
N LYS A 602 34.94 9.45 -18.33
CA LYS A 602 36.33 9.83 -17.98
C LYS A 602 36.48 9.89 -16.46
N GLU A 603 37.68 9.62 -15.95
CA GLU A 603 37.98 9.83 -14.53
C GLU A 603 38.84 11.08 -14.36
N ILE A 604 38.37 12.02 -13.55
CA ILE A 604 39.04 13.30 -13.27
C ILE A 604 39.00 13.52 -11.76
N ASN A 605 40.17 13.60 -11.12
CA ASN A 605 40.33 13.79 -9.68
C ASN A 605 39.46 12.82 -8.83
N GLY A 606 39.46 11.53 -9.19
CA GLY A 606 38.65 10.49 -8.53
C GLY A 606 37.14 10.58 -8.74
N SER A 607 36.66 11.51 -9.58
CA SER A 607 35.26 11.57 -10.02
C SER A 607 35.12 11.02 -11.43
N ARG A 608 34.21 10.06 -11.61
CA ARG A 608 33.79 9.59 -12.93
C ARG A 608 32.77 10.55 -13.54
N VAL A 609 33.10 11.09 -14.71
CA VAL A 609 32.39 12.20 -15.36
C VAL A 609 32.15 11.98 -16.85
N VAL A 610 31.09 12.58 -17.36
CA VAL A 610 30.76 12.68 -18.79
C VAL A 610 30.57 14.16 -19.13
N ILE A 611 31.19 14.64 -20.21
CA ILE A 611 31.01 16.02 -20.69
C ILE A 611 29.86 16.03 -21.69
N ALA A 612 28.87 16.90 -21.46
CA ALA A 612 27.70 17.00 -22.32
C ALA A 612 28.05 17.47 -23.75
N ASP A 613 27.17 17.16 -24.71
CA ASP A 613 27.36 17.53 -26.10
C ASP A 613 26.25 18.47 -26.64
N PRO A 614 26.61 19.55 -27.34
CA PRO A 614 25.65 20.49 -27.92
C PRO A 614 24.59 19.84 -28.79
N ASN A 615 24.95 18.85 -29.61
CA ASN A 615 24.04 18.26 -30.59
C ASN A 615 23.00 17.38 -29.89
N TYR A 616 23.43 16.53 -28.96
CA TYR A 616 22.52 15.72 -28.14
C TYR A 616 21.68 16.60 -27.19
N ALA A 617 22.23 17.69 -26.63
CA ALA A 617 21.48 18.65 -25.82
C ALA A 617 20.37 19.35 -26.62
N TYR A 618 20.67 19.82 -27.83
CA TYR A 618 19.70 20.42 -28.74
C TYR A 618 18.57 19.43 -29.11
N ASN A 619 18.92 18.18 -29.39
CA ASN A 619 17.93 17.13 -29.65
C ASN A 619 17.01 16.89 -28.44
N MET A 620 17.55 16.86 -27.21
CA MET A 620 16.74 16.77 -25.98
C MET A 620 15.81 17.98 -25.82
N ILE A 621 16.30 19.19 -26.08
CA ILE A 621 15.52 20.43 -26.04
C ILE A 621 14.35 20.39 -27.06
N LYS A 622 14.56 19.84 -28.26
CA LYS A 622 13.49 19.62 -29.25
C LYS A 622 12.41 18.63 -28.82
N LEU A 623 12.64 17.78 -27.82
CA LEU A 623 11.60 16.91 -27.24
C LEU A 623 10.65 17.65 -26.29
N ILE A 624 11.10 18.74 -25.66
CA ILE A 624 10.32 19.51 -24.65
C ILE A 624 9.75 20.83 -25.19
N GLU A 625 9.83 21.08 -26.50
CA GLU A 625 9.27 22.25 -27.19
C GLU A 625 7.83 22.64 -26.76
N GLU A 626 6.91 21.67 -26.73
CA GLU A 626 5.50 21.90 -26.36
C GLU A 626 5.28 22.10 -24.85
N PRO A 627 5.95 21.33 -23.94
CA PRO A 627 6.07 21.68 -22.54
C PRO A 627 6.61 23.10 -22.29
N LEU A 628 7.73 23.49 -22.93
CA LEU A 628 8.35 24.82 -22.82
C LEU A 628 7.41 25.92 -23.32
N THR A 629 6.70 25.68 -24.42
CA THR A 629 5.69 26.60 -24.95
C THR A 629 4.55 26.80 -23.95
N SER A 630 4.05 25.72 -23.36
CA SER A 630 2.99 25.77 -22.33
C SER A 630 3.46 26.44 -21.03
N MET A 631 4.71 26.23 -20.63
CA MET A 631 5.32 26.84 -19.45
C MET A 631 5.58 28.34 -19.64
N SER A 632 6.09 28.75 -20.82
CA SER A 632 6.42 30.14 -21.14
C SER A 632 5.18 31.03 -21.26
N LEU A 633 4.12 30.50 -21.88
CA LEU A 633 2.83 31.19 -22.05
C LEU A 633 1.90 31.05 -20.84
N GLU A 634 2.20 30.13 -19.91
CA GLU A 634 1.32 29.72 -18.81
C GLU A 634 -0.06 29.18 -19.29
N LEU A 635 -0.10 28.66 -20.53
CA LEU A 635 -1.29 28.12 -21.18
C LEU A 635 -1.05 26.71 -21.73
N GLU A 636 -1.76 25.75 -21.15
CA GLU A 636 -1.86 24.36 -21.63
C GLU A 636 -2.37 24.31 -23.09
N LYS A 637 -1.89 23.33 -23.87
CA LYS A 637 -2.24 23.13 -25.30
C LYS A 637 -3.73 23.30 -25.60
N ARG A 638 -4.59 22.62 -24.84
CA ARG A 638 -6.06 22.64 -25.01
C ARG A 638 -6.68 24.03 -24.80
N ALA A 639 -6.08 24.87 -23.94
CA ALA A 639 -6.52 26.25 -23.76
C ALA A 639 -5.99 27.17 -24.88
N ARG A 640 -4.83 26.86 -25.48
CA ARG A 640 -4.29 27.62 -26.63
C ARG A 640 -5.10 27.42 -27.93
N LEU A 641 -5.85 26.33 -28.07
CA LEU A 641 -6.74 26.11 -29.21
C LEU A 641 -7.75 27.25 -29.42
N LEU A 642 -8.14 27.96 -28.35
CA LEU A 642 -8.99 29.15 -28.43
C LEU A 642 -8.43 30.23 -29.38
N ILE A 643 -7.12 30.30 -29.65
CA ILE A 643 -6.55 31.26 -30.60
C ILE A 643 -7.26 31.15 -31.96
N LYS A 644 -7.34 29.93 -32.54
CA LYS A 644 -7.97 29.73 -33.86
C LYS A 644 -9.46 30.09 -33.84
N ASN A 645 -10.18 29.66 -32.81
CA ASN A 645 -11.63 29.85 -32.76
C ASN A 645 -12.05 31.28 -32.42
N LEU A 646 -11.20 32.08 -31.77
CA LEU A 646 -11.43 33.51 -31.58
C LEU A 646 -11.25 34.29 -32.89
N GLU A 647 -10.32 33.88 -33.76
CA GLU A 647 -10.14 34.46 -35.11
C GLU A 647 -11.30 34.13 -36.04
N GLU A 648 -11.80 32.89 -35.99
CA GLU A 648 -13.02 32.47 -36.70
C GLU A 648 -14.27 33.25 -36.26
N LEU A 649 -14.26 33.87 -35.08
CA LEU A 649 -15.30 34.76 -34.57
C LEU A 649 -14.96 36.27 -34.70
N ASN A 650 -13.84 36.61 -35.36
CA ASN A 650 -13.30 37.98 -35.48
C ASN A 650 -12.96 38.68 -34.14
N ILE A 651 -12.88 37.93 -33.03
CA ILE A 651 -12.51 38.43 -31.70
C ILE A 651 -10.99 38.51 -31.61
N THR A 652 -10.42 39.54 -32.26
CA THR A 652 -8.97 39.62 -32.57
C THR A 652 -8.25 40.81 -31.93
N GLN A 653 -8.98 41.86 -31.54
CA GLN A 653 -8.41 43.12 -31.06
C GLN A 653 -8.58 43.31 -29.55
N THR A 654 -7.65 44.04 -28.96
CA THR A 654 -7.70 44.51 -27.57
C THR A 654 -9.03 45.22 -27.30
N GLY A 655 -9.69 44.89 -26.19
CA GLY A 655 -11.01 45.40 -25.85
C GLY A 655 -12.20 44.62 -26.44
N ASN A 656 -12.00 43.70 -27.39
CA ASN A 656 -13.09 42.82 -27.84
C ASN A 656 -13.57 41.93 -26.67
N THR A 657 -14.89 41.70 -26.60
CA THR A 657 -15.56 41.00 -25.50
C THR A 657 -16.06 39.62 -25.88
N ILE A 658 -16.00 38.69 -24.94
CA ILE A 658 -16.50 37.32 -25.04
C ILE A 658 -17.61 37.17 -23.98
N GLY A 659 -18.84 37.51 -24.37
CA GLY A 659 -20.06 37.38 -23.60
C GLY A 659 -20.58 35.94 -23.53
N LYS A 660 -21.90 35.77 -23.38
CA LYS A 660 -22.51 34.43 -23.28
C LYS A 660 -22.56 33.74 -24.64
N GLU A 661 -23.02 34.44 -25.67
CA GLU A 661 -23.32 33.86 -26.97
C GLU A 661 -22.05 33.37 -27.68
N GLU A 662 -20.98 34.15 -27.61
CA GLU A 662 -19.66 33.85 -28.14
C GLU A 662 -19.08 32.60 -27.45
N ARG A 663 -19.33 32.39 -26.16
CA ARG A 663 -18.96 31.13 -25.48
C ARG A 663 -19.80 29.93 -25.92
N GLU A 664 -21.08 30.14 -26.26
CA GLU A 664 -21.95 29.10 -26.81
C GLU A 664 -21.62 28.82 -28.30
N GLN A 665 -21.06 29.78 -29.04
CA GLN A 665 -20.47 29.59 -30.37
C GLN A 665 -19.14 28.81 -30.26
N LEU A 666 -18.17 29.27 -29.46
CA LEU A 666 -16.90 28.57 -29.17
C LEU A 666 -17.13 27.13 -28.68
N ALA A 667 -18.15 26.91 -27.83
CA ALA A 667 -18.53 25.59 -27.34
C ALA A 667 -18.90 24.63 -28.49
N ARG A 668 -19.73 25.11 -29.43
CA ARG A 668 -20.12 24.36 -30.64
C ARG A 668 -18.92 24.11 -31.55
N MET A 669 -18.11 25.14 -31.82
CA MET A 669 -16.94 25.06 -32.70
C MET A 669 -15.86 24.09 -32.19
N MET A 670 -15.65 24.01 -30.87
CA MET A 670 -14.68 23.10 -30.25
C MET A 670 -15.25 21.71 -29.89
N GLY A 671 -16.57 21.49 -30.02
CA GLY A 671 -17.23 20.28 -29.54
C GLY A 671 -17.14 20.08 -28.01
N LYS A 672 -17.15 21.17 -27.23
CA LYS A 672 -17.03 21.15 -25.76
C LYS A 672 -18.20 21.90 -25.09
N SER A 673 -18.40 21.72 -23.79
CA SER A 673 -19.44 22.47 -23.06
C SER A 673 -19.04 23.94 -22.84
N GLU A 674 -20.02 24.85 -22.71
CA GLU A 674 -19.79 26.26 -22.31
C GLU A 674 -18.91 26.32 -21.06
N ASP A 675 -19.19 25.45 -20.08
CA ASP A 675 -18.44 25.41 -18.82
C ASP A 675 -16.98 24.95 -18.99
N THR A 676 -16.65 24.26 -20.09
CA THR A 676 -15.27 23.93 -20.48
C THR A 676 -14.59 25.12 -21.16
N ILE A 677 -15.26 25.80 -22.10
CA ILE A 677 -14.80 27.06 -22.70
C ILE A 677 -14.53 28.10 -21.59
N ARG A 678 -15.46 28.22 -20.64
CA ARG A 678 -15.36 29.06 -19.45
C ARG A 678 -14.12 28.70 -18.62
N ARG A 679 -13.75 27.43 -18.47
CA ARG A 679 -12.49 27.02 -17.80
C ARG A 679 -11.24 27.43 -18.59
N TYR A 680 -11.24 27.31 -19.92
CA TYR A 680 -10.14 27.79 -20.77
C TYR A 680 -9.99 29.32 -20.69
N LEU A 681 -11.08 30.08 -20.78
CA LEU A 681 -11.07 31.54 -20.64
C LEU A 681 -10.60 31.98 -19.24
N ASN A 682 -11.01 31.30 -18.17
CA ASN A 682 -10.44 31.56 -16.82
C ASN A 682 -8.94 31.21 -16.73
N SER A 683 -8.41 30.32 -17.59
CA SER A 683 -6.96 30.07 -17.69
C SER A 683 -6.24 31.24 -18.38
N TRP A 684 -6.82 31.79 -19.45
CA TRP A 684 -6.31 32.99 -20.11
C TRP A 684 -6.35 34.23 -19.19
N VAL A 685 -7.36 34.33 -18.31
CA VAL A 685 -7.40 35.37 -17.26
C VAL A 685 -6.24 35.21 -16.28
N LYS A 686 -5.97 33.98 -15.80
CA LYS A 686 -4.82 33.70 -14.91
C LYS A 686 -3.48 34.06 -15.55
N ALA A 687 -3.31 33.74 -16.84
CA ALA A 687 -2.10 34.03 -17.59
C ALA A 687 -2.01 35.50 -18.09
N GLY A 688 -3.00 36.34 -17.77
CA GLY A 688 -2.99 37.78 -18.04
C GLY A 688 -3.41 38.20 -19.46
N TYR A 689 -3.94 37.30 -20.29
CA TYR A 689 -4.39 37.60 -21.66
C TYR A 689 -5.82 38.14 -21.74
N LEU A 690 -6.64 37.83 -20.74
CA LEU A 690 -8.02 38.30 -20.61
C LEU A 690 -8.23 39.00 -19.26
N SER A 691 -9.04 40.06 -19.26
CA SER A 691 -9.74 40.48 -18.04
C SER A 691 -11.11 39.81 -17.95
N LYS A 692 -11.74 39.91 -16.78
CA LYS A 692 -13.03 39.27 -16.50
C LYS A 692 -13.89 40.18 -15.64
N THR A 693 -15.12 40.42 -16.09
CA THR A 693 -16.12 41.23 -15.40
C THR A 693 -17.38 40.41 -15.10
N GLY A 694 -18.16 40.87 -14.11
CA GLY A 694 -19.34 40.15 -13.64
C GLY A 694 -19.06 38.95 -12.71
N GLY A 695 -20.11 38.20 -12.37
CA GLY A 695 -20.10 37.19 -11.31
C GLY A 695 -21.33 37.29 -10.40
N ARG A 696 -21.48 36.33 -9.46
CA ARG A 696 -22.60 36.17 -8.48
C ARG A 696 -23.84 37.06 -8.74
N GLY A 697 -24.71 36.63 -9.65
CA GLY A 697 -25.95 37.31 -10.01
C GLY A 697 -25.88 38.23 -11.24
N ARG A 698 -24.69 38.53 -11.77
CA ARG A 698 -24.50 39.28 -13.02
C ARG A 698 -23.87 38.38 -14.11
N PRO A 699 -24.21 38.58 -15.40
CA PRO A 699 -23.55 37.90 -16.52
C PRO A 699 -22.02 38.03 -16.43
N VAL A 700 -21.30 36.96 -16.78
CA VAL A 700 -19.84 36.98 -16.86
C VAL A 700 -19.42 37.30 -18.29
N THR A 701 -18.54 38.28 -18.44
CA THR A 701 -17.91 38.67 -19.70
C THR A 701 -16.39 38.62 -19.54
N PHE A 702 -15.68 38.22 -20.59
CA PHE A 702 -14.22 38.30 -20.67
C PHE A 702 -13.82 39.32 -21.74
N THR A 703 -12.66 39.96 -21.61
CA THR A 703 -12.21 41.00 -22.55
C THR A 703 -10.73 40.83 -22.88
N LEU A 704 -10.36 40.90 -24.17
CA LEU A 704 -8.97 40.83 -24.62
C LEU A 704 -8.14 42.00 -24.08
N LEU A 705 -6.98 41.67 -23.49
CA LEU A 705 -6.00 42.64 -23.00
C LEU A 705 -4.82 42.88 -23.96
N TYR A 706 -4.72 42.05 -25.00
CA TYR A 706 -3.73 42.14 -26.07
C TYR A 706 -4.38 41.69 -27.38
N ASP A 707 -3.89 42.18 -28.51
CA ASP A 707 -4.31 41.71 -29.82
C ASP A 707 -3.89 40.25 -30.03
N LEU A 708 -4.71 39.49 -30.73
CA LEU A 708 -4.54 38.05 -30.86
C LEU A 708 -3.30 37.66 -31.68
N GLU A 709 -2.90 38.52 -32.63
CA GLU A 709 -1.60 38.42 -33.32
C GLU A 709 -0.41 38.70 -32.39
N GLU A 710 -0.56 39.53 -31.36
CA GLU A 710 0.51 39.72 -30.36
C GLU A 710 0.65 38.47 -29.47
N ILE A 711 -0.48 37.82 -29.14
CA ILE A 711 -0.51 36.54 -28.43
C ILE A 711 0.12 35.43 -29.30
N LYS A 712 -0.27 35.30 -30.57
CA LYS A 712 0.38 34.41 -31.55
C LYS A 712 1.88 34.65 -31.66
N ARG A 713 2.32 35.91 -31.79
CA ARG A 713 3.74 36.28 -31.86
C ARG A 713 4.50 35.81 -30.61
N ARG A 714 3.91 35.89 -29.42
CA ARG A 714 4.49 35.31 -28.19
C ARG A 714 4.62 33.78 -28.26
N VAL A 715 3.68 33.06 -28.90
CA VAL A 715 3.83 31.61 -29.19
C VAL A 715 5.02 31.38 -30.14
N SER A 716 5.01 32.06 -31.29
CA SER A 716 6.01 31.88 -32.35
C SER A 716 7.43 32.27 -31.92
N ASN A 717 7.59 33.24 -31.01
CA ASN A 717 8.89 33.62 -30.46
C ASN A 717 9.55 32.49 -29.65
N VAL A 718 8.76 31.70 -28.91
CA VAL A 718 9.29 30.56 -28.15
C VAL A 718 9.78 29.47 -29.11
N LEU A 719 8.99 29.15 -30.14
CA LEU A 719 9.36 28.15 -31.16
C LEU A 719 10.62 28.58 -31.94
N LYS A 720 10.65 29.83 -32.46
CA LYS A 720 11.80 30.37 -33.21
C LYS A 720 13.11 30.41 -32.43
N LYS A 721 13.08 30.43 -31.08
CA LYS A 721 14.27 30.30 -30.24
C LYS A 721 14.82 28.86 -30.21
N LEU A 722 13.97 27.86 -30.36
CA LEU A 722 14.31 26.43 -30.36
C LEU A 722 14.74 25.93 -31.75
N GLU A 723 14.30 26.61 -32.81
CA GLU A 723 14.64 26.29 -34.21
C GLU A 723 16.04 26.77 -34.63
N LYS A 724 16.65 27.73 -33.92
CA LYS A 724 17.96 28.31 -34.27
C LYS A 724 19.11 27.30 -34.29
N ASP A 725 19.73 27.12 -35.45
CA ASP A 725 21.05 26.47 -35.59
C ASP A 725 22.14 27.23 -34.81
N ASP A 726 22.00 28.56 -34.66
CA ASP A 726 22.88 29.40 -33.84
C ASP A 726 23.09 28.83 -32.43
N LEU A 727 22.04 28.23 -31.82
CA LEU A 727 22.11 27.72 -30.46
C LEU A 727 23.10 26.54 -30.35
N ILE A 728 23.21 25.72 -31.39
CA ILE A 728 24.20 24.63 -31.44
C ILE A 728 25.60 25.22 -31.53
N GLU A 729 25.81 26.21 -32.39
CA GLU A 729 27.12 26.86 -32.57
C GLU A 729 27.57 27.68 -31.36
N GLU A 730 26.64 28.31 -30.63
CA GLU A 730 26.93 28.95 -29.35
C GLU A 730 27.32 27.91 -28.28
N MET A 731 26.55 26.83 -28.13
CA MET A 731 26.88 25.74 -27.19
C MET A 731 28.22 25.05 -27.53
N LYS A 732 28.59 24.94 -28.82
CA LYS A 732 29.92 24.47 -29.26
C LYS A 732 31.03 25.44 -28.83
N LYS A 733 30.88 26.73 -29.12
CA LYS A 733 31.87 27.77 -28.75
C LYS A 733 32.08 27.86 -27.23
N GLU A 734 31.01 27.80 -26.45
CA GLU A 734 31.08 27.81 -24.98
C GLU A 734 31.77 26.53 -24.45
N LYS A 735 31.43 25.34 -25.02
CA LYS A 735 32.11 24.07 -24.71
C LYS A 735 33.61 24.11 -25.02
N GLU A 736 34.02 24.69 -26.14
CA GLU A 736 35.44 24.86 -26.47
C GLU A 736 36.16 25.80 -25.51
N GLN A 737 35.55 26.93 -25.16
CA GLN A 737 36.11 27.89 -24.20
C GLN A 737 36.25 27.26 -22.81
N PHE A 738 35.25 26.50 -22.37
CA PHE A 738 35.28 25.74 -21.12
C PHE A 738 36.43 24.72 -21.08
N ILE A 739 36.68 24.00 -22.18
CA ILE A 739 37.81 23.05 -22.28
C ILE A 739 39.16 23.78 -22.24
N LYS A 740 39.34 24.84 -23.04
CA LYS A 740 40.56 25.67 -23.05
C LYS A 740 40.86 26.29 -21.66
N ASN A 741 39.81 26.67 -20.92
CA ASN A 741 39.92 27.15 -19.55
C ASN A 741 40.31 26.05 -18.57
N LEU A 742 39.75 24.83 -18.69
CA LEU A 742 40.11 23.69 -17.84
C LEU A 742 41.61 23.37 -17.91
N ASP A 743 42.19 23.29 -19.11
CA ASP A 743 43.62 23.01 -19.29
C ASP A 743 44.49 24.09 -18.63
N THR A 744 44.05 25.35 -18.70
CA THR A 744 44.69 26.50 -18.02
C THR A 744 44.59 26.41 -16.50
N PHE A 745 43.48 25.88 -15.97
CA PHE A 745 43.30 25.66 -14.53
C PHE A 745 44.11 24.46 -14.01
N THR A 746 44.22 23.35 -14.75
CA THR A 746 45.05 22.21 -14.31
C THR A 746 46.53 22.58 -14.22
N VAL A 747 47.05 23.31 -15.22
CA VAL A 747 48.43 23.83 -15.20
C VAL A 747 48.67 24.77 -14.01
N ARG A 748 47.72 25.67 -13.70
CA ARG A 748 47.83 26.59 -12.55
C ARG A 748 47.69 25.89 -11.19
N ALA A 749 46.97 24.77 -11.12
CA ALA A 749 46.74 24.02 -9.88
C ALA A 749 47.87 23.04 -9.52
N GLY A 750 48.91 22.90 -10.35
CA GLY A 750 49.98 21.91 -10.16
C GLY A 750 49.50 20.46 -10.32
N LEU A 751 48.29 20.24 -10.87
CA LEU A 751 47.79 18.92 -11.17
C LEU A 751 48.48 18.41 -12.46
N PRO A 752 48.80 17.11 -12.57
CA PRO A 752 49.29 16.54 -13.82
C PRO A 752 48.30 16.81 -14.96
N ASN A 753 48.82 17.02 -16.18
CA ASN A 753 47.99 17.13 -17.40
C ASN A 753 47.29 15.78 -17.69
N LEU A 754 46.15 15.60 -17.02
CA LEU A 754 45.26 14.44 -17.08
C LEU A 754 44.19 14.55 -18.17
N LEU A 755 44.08 15.71 -18.80
CA LEU A 755 43.14 15.96 -19.88
C LEU A 755 43.75 15.56 -21.23
N PHE A 756 43.08 14.62 -21.90
CA PHE A 756 43.34 14.18 -23.28
C PHE A 756 44.75 13.65 -23.60
N ARG A 757 45.11 12.50 -23.02
CA ARG A 757 45.72 11.46 -23.86
C ARG A 757 44.60 10.70 -24.58
N PRO A 758 44.62 10.58 -25.93
CA PRO A 758 43.80 9.58 -26.61
C PRO A 758 44.29 8.15 -26.29
N ASP A 759 43.50 7.17 -26.70
CA ASP A 759 43.88 5.76 -26.83
C ASP A 759 44.36 5.00 -25.56
N ARG A 760 43.38 4.65 -24.73
CA ARG A 760 43.27 3.26 -24.23
C ARG A 760 41.82 2.77 -24.31
N PRO A 761 41.50 1.86 -25.25
CA PRO A 761 40.22 1.15 -25.25
C PRO A 761 40.09 0.26 -24.00
N LEU A 762 39.06 0.50 -23.21
CA LEU A 762 38.71 -0.35 -22.06
C LEU A 762 37.94 -1.61 -22.49
N PHE A 763 38.44 -2.34 -23.49
CA PHE A 763 38.02 -3.72 -23.85
C PHE A 763 38.98 -4.32 -24.91
N GLU A 764 40.03 -5.02 -24.47
CA GLU A 764 40.68 -6.01 -25.34
C GLU A 764 39.85 -7.30 -25.33
N LYS A 765 39.42 -7.73 -26.53
CA LYS A 765 38.93 -9.10 -26.74
C LYS A 765 40.10 -9.98 -27.16
N ASN A 766 40.43 -10.97 -26.35
CA ASN A 766 40.82 -12.35 -26.69
C ASN A 766 41.37 -13.05 -25.43
N GLY A 767 41.14 -14.35 -25.18
CA GLY A 767 40.29 -15.26 -25.95
C GLY A 767 40.78 -16.70 -26.00
N THR A 768 41.05 -17.35 -24.86
CA THR A 768 41.27 -18.82 -24.83
C THR A 768 41.03 -19.41 -23.44
N VAL A 769 40.65 -20.69 -23.40
CA VAL A 769 40.54 -21.49 -22.17
C VAL A 769 41.82 -22.31 -22.00
N SER A 770 42.38 -22.33 -20.79
CA SER A 770 43.24 -23.45 -20.37
C SER A 770 43.00 -23.78 -18.90
N SER A 771 43.06 -25.06 -18.58
CA SER A 771 42.90 -25.62 -17.23
C SER A 771 44.24 -26.09 -16.70
N GLY A 772 44.61 -25.75 -15.46
CA GLY A 772 45.76 -26.38 -14.81
C GLY A 772 46.21 -25.71 -13.50
N PHE A 773 46.38 -26.56 -12.48
CA PHE A 773 47.18 -26.42 -11.24
C PHE A 773 46.98 -25.18 -10.34
N LEU A 774 46.71 -25.31 -9.03
CA LEU A 774 47.41 -26.00 -7.93
C LEU A 774 48.69 -25.31 -7.42
N GLU A 775 48.60 -24.95 -6.14
CA GLU A 775 49.65 -24.94 -5.10
C GLU A 775 50.86 -23.97 -5.10
N SER A 776 50.88 -23.20 -4.00
CA SER A 776 52.04 -22.96 -3.13
C SER A 776 53.05 -21.84 -3.45
N ARG A 777 53.30 -21.02 -2.40
CA ARG A 777 54.55 -20.32 -1.97
C ARG A 777 54.14 -19.13 -1.08
N THR A 778 53.86 -19.30 0.21
CA THR A 778 54.78 -19.54 1.35
C THR A 778 56.02 -18.63 1.45
N SER A 779 56.15 -18.00 2.63
CA SER A 779 57.37 -17.58 3.34
C SER A 779 58.41 -16.68 2.67
N ARG A 780 58.35 -15.38 3.00
CA ARG A 780 59.36 -14.59 3.76
C ARG A 780 58.54 -13.60 4.62
N VAL A 781 58.63 -13.47 5.94
CA VAL A 781 59.67 -13.80 6.94
C VAL A 781 60.97 -13.03 6.72
N ASP A 782 61.02 -11.87 7.38
CA ASP A 782 62.16 -11.44 8.19
C ASP A 782 61.63 -11.18 9.62
N GLN A 783 62.49 -11.26 10.64
CA GLN A 783 62.12 -11.17 12.06
C GLN A 783 62.93 -10.08 12.77
N GLU A 784 62.29 -9.40 13.74
CA GLU A 784 62.74 -9.21 15.14
C GLU A 784 61.67 -8.30 15.82
N GLU A 785 60.94 -8.74 16.85
CA GLU A 785 61.34 -8.83 18.26
C GLU A 785 61.51 -7.43 18.91
N LYS A 786 60.91 -7.06 20.06
CA LYS A 786 60.50 -7.88 21.23
C LYS A 786 59.14 -7.48 21.86
N LYS A 787 58.60 -8.44 22.61
CA LYS A 787 57.43 -8.41 23.55
C LYS A 787 57.76 -7.59 24.84
N PRO A 788 56.82 -7.20 25.76
CA PRO A 788 55.80 -8.12 26.34
C PRO A 788 54.46 -7.61 26.98
N ILE A 789 53.50 -8.56 27.05
CA ILE A 789 52.59 -8.89 28.19
C ILE A 789 51.52 -7.86 28.69
N SER A 790 50.32 -7.99 28.09
CA SER A 790 48.98 -8.24 28.70
C SER A 790 48.49 -7.62 30.04
N THR A 791 47.20 -7.23 30.09
CA THR A 791 46.09 -7.78 30.94
C THR A 791 45.02 -6.74 31.39
N ARG A 792 43.85 -7.26 31.82
CA ARG A 792 42.81 -6.69 32.75
C ARG A 792 41.78 -5.65 32.26
N LYS A 793 40.55 -6.18 32.09
CA LYS A 793 39.28 -5.76 32.76
C LYS A 793 39.04 -4.27 33.10
N GLY A 794 38.24 -3.60 32.24
CA GLY A 794 36.88 -3.14 32.59
C GLY A 794 36.65 -1.79 33.34
N VAL A 795 35.37 -1.60 33.72
CA VAL A 795 34.74 -0.42 34.40
C VAL A 795 34.26 0.72 33.46
N ARG A 796 33.27 1.50 33.95
CA ARG A 796 32.43 2.48 33.24
C ARG A 796 32.96 3.93 33.37
N GLN A 797 32.41 4.85 32.56
CA GLN A 797 31.53 6.00 32.95
C GLN A 797 31.87 7.40 32.36
N THR A 798 30.82 8.24 32.27
CA THR A 798 30.79 9.74 32.21
C THR A 798 31.44 10.55 31.07
N HIS A 799 30.55 11.10 30.21
CA HIS A 799 30.29 12.54 29.99
C HIS A 799 31.35 13.60 29.60
N SER A 800 31.02 14.33 28.51
CA SER A 800 30.81 15.81 28.42
C SER A 800 31.87 16.75 27.78
N TYR A 801 31.33 17.90 27.31
CA TYR A 801 31.96 19.10 26.72
C TYR A 801 32.69 18.93 25.36
N GLY A 802 32.81 19.98 24.53
CA GLY A 802 32.31 21.36 24.68
C GLY A 802 32.24 22.15 23.36
N LYS A 803 31.72 23.39 23.42
CA LYS A 803 31.85 24.42 22.37
C LYS A 803 32.89 25.44 22.81
N GLU A 804 33.53 26.11 21.85
CA GLU A 804 34.15 27.43 22.06
C GLU A 804 33.46 28.51 21.23
N ILE A 805 33.74 29.77 21.60
CA ILE A 805 33.10 31.00 21.12
C ILE A 805 34.17 32.09 21.05
N GLU A 806 34.33 32.76 19.92
CA GLU A 806 35.05 34.03 19.86
C GLU A 806 34.12 35.23 20.14
N LYS A 807 34.70 36.30 20.68
CA LYS A 807 34.00 37.52 21.09
C LYS A 807 34.49 38.72 20.29
N THR A 808 33.61 39.68 20.06
CA THR A 808 33.97 41.11 20.01
C THR A 808 32.87 41.91 20.72
N SER A 809 33.21 43.11 21.18
CA SER A 809 32.43 43.84 22.19
C SER A 809 32.54 45.35 22.02
N THR A 810 31.45 46.09 22.27
CA THR A 810 31.44 47.43 22.91
C THR A 810 29.99 47.87 23.20
N GLN A 811 29.77 48.43 24.40
CA GLN A 811 29.07 49.71 24.73
C GLN A 811 27.80 50.18 23.97
N GLU A 812 26.87 50.96 24.55
CA GLU A 812 26.44 51.25 25.94
C GLU A 812 25.15 52.12 25.86
N LEU A 813 24.56 52.54 27.00
CA LEU A 813 23.34 53.38 27.12
C LEU A 813 22.02 52.70 26.67
N GLY A 814 20.84 52.89 27.30
CA GLY A 814 20.54 53.47 28.61
C GLY A 814 19.55 54.63 28.59
N GLU A 815 18.25 54.37 28.81
CA GLU A 815 17.27 55.33 29.39
C GLU A 815 15.98 54.62 29.86
N SER A 816 14.98 55.35 30.43
CA SER A 816 14.10 54.81 31.48
C SER A 816 12.69 55.44 31.63
N PHE A 817 11.80 54.75 32.37
CA PHE A 817 10.40 55.12 32.74
C PHE A 817 9.42 55.28 31.54
N THR A 818 8.08 55.21 31.63
CA THR A 818 7.10 55.05 32.75
C THR A 818 5.88 54.22 32.25
N GLY A 819 4.99 53.73 33.13
CA GLY A 819 3.65 53.20 32.73
C GLY A 819 2.56 54.30 32.69
N PRO A 820 1.24 54.02 32.88
CA PRO A 820 0.53 52.73 32.98
C PRO A 820 -0.89 52.70 32.30
N LEU A 821 -1.68 51.63 32.56
CA LEU A 821 -3.17 51.56 32.62
C LEU A 821 -4.10 51.99 31.44
N GLY A 822 -4.88 51.02 30.92
CA GLY A 822 -6.36 51.04 31.12
C GLY A 822 -7.33 51.10 29.92
N LYS A 823 -8.38 50.24 29.97
CA LYS A 823 -9.63 50.21 29.14
C LYS A 823 -9.38 49.87 27.63
N VAL A 824 -10.32 49.51 26.76
CA VAL A 824 -11.80 49.70 26.54
C VAL A 824 -12.31 48.46 25.75
N VAL A 825 -13.53 47.88 25.79
CA VAL A 825 -14.77 47.86 26.63
C VAL A 825 -15.55 46.55 26.27
N GLU A 826 -16.58 46.16 27.05
CA GLU A 826 -17.44 44.96 26.83
C GLU A 826 -18.56 45.15 25.78
N SER A 827 -19.04 44.05 25.18
CA SER A 827 -20.48 43.85 24.90
C SER A 827 -20.84 42.36 24.78
N HIS A 828 -22.04 41.98 25.24
CA HIS A 828 -22.54 40.61 25.32
C HIS A 828 -23.56 40.29 24.23
N GLU A 829 -23.65 39.01 23.84
CA GLU A 829 -24.93 38.37 23.50
C GLU A 829 -24.90 36.89 23.94
N SER A 830 -26.07 36.27 24.17
CA SER A 830 -26.19 35.12 25.09
C SER A 830 -27.20 34.04 24.68
N ILE A 831 -26.91 32.78 24.99
CA ILE A 831 -27.83 31.62 24.91
C ILE A 831 -27.51 30.62 26.05
N PRO A 832 -28.42 29.73 26.49
CA PRO A 832 -28.93 29.86 27.86
C PRO A 832 -28.64 28.68 28.80
N THR A 833 -28.86 28.91 30.10
CA THR A 833 -28.77 27.93 31.18
C THR A 833 -29.93 26.92 31.17
N ALA A 834 -29.66 25.70 31.65
CA ALA A 834 -30.66 24.71 32.03
C ALA A 834 -30.58 24.43 33.53
N VAL A 835 -31.73 24.27 34.18
CA VAL A 835 -31.87 24.25 35.64
C VAL A 835 -31.18 23.03 36.28
N GLY A 836 -30.41 23.28 37.35
CA GLY A 836 -29.89 22.24 38.24
C GLY A 836 -30.84 21.94 39.39
N LYS A 837 -31.07 20.64 39.66
CA LYS A 837 -31.75 20.16 40.87
C LYS A 837 -30.90 20.42 42.13
N SER A 838 -31.54 20.52 43.30
CA SER A 838 -30.83 20.81 44.55
C SER A 838 -30.01 19.59 45.03
N THR A 839 -29.06 19.84 45.94
CA THR A 839 -28.26 18.77 46.57
C THR A 839 -29.09 17.83 47.45
N GLN A 840 -30.29 18.23 47.87
CA GLN A 840 -31.14 17.49 48.80
C GLN A 840 -31.97 16.41 48.06
N GLU A 841 -32.53 16.74 46.90
CA GLU A 841 -33.18 15.75 46.01
C GLU A 841 -32.19 14.65 45.56
N LEU A 842 -30.89 15.00 45.42
CA LEU A 842 -29.82 14.06 45.07
C LEU A 842 -29.33 13.18 46.24
N SER A 843 -29.72 13.47 47.49
CA SER A 843 -29.58 12.55 48.63
C SER A 843 -30.78 11.60 48.74
N GLU A 844 -31.99 12.09 48.49
CA GLU A 844 -33.23 11.28 48.59
C GLU A 844 -33.26 10.18 47.51
N GLU A 845 -32.95 10.51 46.23
CA GLU A 845 -32.75 9.49 45.17
C GLU A 845 -31.63 8.48 45.50
N ARG A 846 -30.72 8.81 46.42
CA ARG A 846 -29.62 7.93 46.85
C ARG A 846 -30.02 6.99 47.97
N GLU A 847 -30.82 7.44 48.93
CA GLU A 847 -31.29 6.59 50.02
C GLU A 847 -32.32 5.56 49.54
N GLU A 848 -33.25 5.91 48.65
CA GLU A 848 -34.18 4.92 48.05
C GLU A 848 -33.43 3.75 47.39
N ILE A 849 -32.37 4.04 46.64
CA ILE A 849 -31.58 3.03 45.93
C ILE A 849 -30.83 2.11 46.91
N VAL A 850 -30.36 2.64 48.04
CA VAL A 850 -29.67 1.87 49.10
C VAL A 850 -30.66 1.01 49.88
N GLU A 851 -31.84 1.55 50.20
CA GLU A 851 -32.86 0.85 50.98
C GLU A 851 -33.54 -0.26 50.16
N MET A 852 -33.77 -0.01 48.86
CA MET A 852 -34.20 -1.04 47.90
C MET A 852 -33.16 -2.17 47.77
N ALA A 853 -31.86 -1.84 47.79
CA ALA A 853 -30.79 -2.85 47.78
C ALA A 853 -30.73 -3.67 49.07
N ARG A 854 -30.95 -3.05 50.24
CA ARG A 854 -31.04 -3.73 51.55
C ARG A 854 -32.21 -4.72 51.62
N ARG A 855 -33.40 -4.32 51.15
CA ARG A 855 -34.57 -5.22 51.07
C ARG A 855 -34.29 -6.45 50.20
N ILE A 856 -33.58 -6.30 49.09
CA ILE A 856 -33.20 -7.43 48.21
C ILE A 856 -32.16 -8.36 48.86
N TYR A 857 -31.36 -7.87 49.80
CA TYR A 857 -30.36 -8.67 50.53
C TYR A 857 -30.98 -9.57 51.60
N TYR A 858 -31.85 -9.01 52.46
CA TYR A 858 -32.37 -9.70 53.64
C TYR A 858 -33.24 -10.93 53.33
N THR A 859 -33.99 -10.93 52.22
CA THR A 859 -34.86 -12.06 51.82
C THR A 859 -34.10 -13.31 51.36
N TYR A 860 -32.77 -13.22 51.15
CA TYR A 860 -31.95 -14.30 50.60
C TYR A 860 -30.91 -14.89 51.58
N THR A 861 -30.80 -14.35 52.80
CA THR A 861 -29.78 -14.78 53.78
C THR A 861 -30.31 -15.68 54.91
N ASN A 862 -31.63 -15.80 55.09
CA ASN A 862 -32.24 -16.69 56.10
C ASN A 862 -33.51 -17.36 55.54
N PRO A 863 -33.43 -18.60 55.03
CA PRO A 863 -34.61 -19.47 54.89
C PRO A 863 -34.96 -20.07 56.27
N PRO A 864 -36.25 -20.22 56.64
CA PRO A 864 -36.63 -20.97 57.83
C PRO A 864 -36.38 -22.46 57.63
N LEU A 865 -35.89 -23.13 58.68
CA LEU A 865 -35.80 -24.59 58.75
C LEU A 865 -37.12 -25.16 59.28
N SER A 866 -37.74 -26.06 58.52
CA SER A 866 -38.76 -26.99 59.02
C SER A 866 -38.64 -28.33 58.29
N VAL A 867 -38.64 -29.41 59.05
CA VAL A 867 -38.54 -30.81 58.60
C VAL A 867 -39.95 -31.35 58.35
N GLU A 868 -40.14 -32.20 57.33
CA GLU A 868 -41.05 -33.34 57.42
C GLU A 868 -40.83 -34.36 56.29
N GLU A 869 -41.12 -35.63 56.59
CA GLU A 869 -41.04 -36.82 55.72
C GLU A 869 -42.48 -37.34 55.39
N PRO A 870 -42.71 -38.56 54.87
CA PRO A 870 -42.42 -39.02 53.51
C PRO A 870 -43.62 -39.72 52.81
N THR A 871 -43.37 -40.37 51.64
CA THR A 871 -44.18 -41.46 51.01
C THR A 871 -45.57 -41.12 50.39
N PRO A 872 -46.24 -42.04 49.65
CA PRO A 872 -45.78 -42.79 48.46
C PRO A 872 -46.85 -42.83 47.31
N THR A 873 -46.73 -43.82 46.39
CA THR A 873 -47.75 -44.32 45.40
C THR A 873 -48.04 -43.42 44.16
N ALA A 874 -48.35 -43.93 42.94
CA ALA A 874 -48.54 -45.31 42.45
C ALA A 874 -48.28 -45.49 40.91
N VAL A 875 -47.80 -46.68 40.48
CA VAL A 875 -48.31 -47.58 39.39
C VAL A 875 -48.52 -46.99 37.95
N ILE A 876 -47.68 -47.30 36.92
CA ILE A 876 -47.73 -48.46 35.93
C ILE A 876 -48.84 -48.30 34.84
N PRO A 877 -48.75 -48.79 33.56
CA PRO A 877 -47.75 -49.64 32.84
C PRO A 877 -46.98 -48.90 31.70
N HIS A 878 -45.86 -49.35 31.10
CA HIS A 878 -45.37 -50.62 30.51
C HIS A 878 -45.80 -50.96 29.07
N SER A 879 -44.83 -50.93 28.15
CA SER A 879 -44.66 -51.95 27.09
C SER A 879 -43.17 -52.11 26.74
N THR A 880 -42.60 -53.23 27.21
CA THR A 880 -41.76 -54.24 26.50
C THR A 880 -40.79 -53.79 25.37
N CYS A 881 -39.57 -54.34 25.25
CA CYS A 881 -39.06 -55.63 25.74
C CYS A 881 -37.57 -55.60 26.16
N ASP A 882 -37.23 -56.40 27.18
CA ASP A 882 -36.12 -57.39 27.28
C ASP A 882 -34.68 -57.04 26.78
N LYS A 883 -33.58 -57.41 27.47
CA LYS A 883 -33.37 -58.17 28.73
C LYS A 883 -31.93 -57.94 29.28
N GLU A 884 -31.76 -58.02 30.61
CA GLU A 884 -30.66 -58.64 31.41
C GLU A 884 -29.15 -58.41 31.04
N ASN A 885 -28.16 -58.34 31.97
CA ASN A 885 -28.16 -58.26 33.44
C ASN A 885 -26.80 -57.76 34.03
N VAL A 886 -26.86 -56.95 35.11
CA VAL A 886 -26.09 -57.04 36.38
C VAL A 886 -24.54 -56.83 36.46
N LEU A 887 -24.18 -55.64 37.01
CA LEU A 887 -23.16 -55.29 38.05
C LEU A 887 -21.62 -55.31 37.85
N ASN A 888 -21.00 -54.32 38.54
CA ASN A 888 -19.68 -54.28 39.21
C ASN A 888 -18.35 -54.26 38.41
N THR A 889 -17.83 -53.06 38.11
CA THR A 889 -16.72 -52.40 38.87
C THR A 889 -16.21 -51.10 38.19
N LYS A 890 -15.30 -50.37 38.85
CA LYS A 890 -14.54 -49.18 38.42
C LYS A 890 -13.14 -49.23 39.07
N PRO A 891 -12.13 -48.43 38.64
CA PRO A 891 -11.88 -47.82 37.33
C PRO A 891 -10.41 -47.93 36.84
N ILE A 892 -10.13 -48.01 35.53
CA ILE A 892 -8.78 -47.84 34.97
C ILE A 892 -8.80 -46.91 33.72
N CYS A 893 -7.69 -46.23 33.44
CA CYS A 893 -7.52 -45.19 32.42
C CYS A 893 -6.83 -45.69 31.13
N GLY A 894 -7.07 -45.02 29.98
CA GLY A 894 -6.19 -45.15 28.80
C GLY A 894 -6.86 -44.82 27.45
N MET A 895 -6.14 -44.11 26.57
CA MET A 895 -6.60 -43.77 25.22
C MET A 895 -6.46 -44.95 24.23
N CYS A 896 -7.45 -45.19 23.38
CA CYS A 896 -7.33 -45.96 22.12
C CYS A 896 -7.89 -45.18 20.92
N ILE A 897 -7.61 -45.63 19.70
CA ILE A 897 -7.72 -44.87 18.43
C ILE A 897 -8.57 -45.66 17.41
N HIS A 898 -9.28 -44.96 16.51
CA HIS A 898 -10.01 -45.56 15.39
C HIS A 898 -9.08 -46.14 14.31
N TYR A 899 -9.47 -47.28 13.73
CA TYR A 899 -8.81 -47.91 12.58
C TYR A 899 -9.50 -47.55 11.25
N VAL A 900 -8.71 -47.48 10.16
CA VAL A 900 -9.20 -47.59 8.77
C VAL A 900 -8.25 -48.51 7.99
N GLU A 901 -8.57 -49.80 8.07
CA GLU A 901 -8.20 -50.98 7.27
C GLU A 901 -6.74 -51.30 6.83
N GLU A 902 -5.87 -50.39 6.37
CA GLU A 902 -4.59 -50.80 5.73
C GLU A 902 -3.26 -50.34 6.37
N LEU A 903 -3.25 -49.44 7.37
CA LEU A 903 -2.01 -48.97 8.02
C LEU A 903 -2.08 -48.94 9.54
N MET A 904 -0.95 -49.25 10.21
CA MET A 904 -0.84 -49.28 11.68
C MET A 904 0.15 -48.25 12.24
N TRP A 905 -0.05 -47.88 13.51
CA TRP A 905 0.62 -46.75 14.18
C TRP A 905 1.43 -47.19 15.41
N CYS A 906 2.76 -47.06 15.36
CA CYS A 906 3.65 -47.43 16.46
C CYS A 906 4.00 -46.24 17.35
N ARG A 907 3.59 -46.28 18.63
CA ARG A 907 3.80 -45.18 19.60
C ARG A 907 5.24 -45.06 20.12
N LYS A 908 6.07 -46.10 19.96
CA LYS A 908 7.46 -46.16 20.46
C LYS A 908 8.51 -45.41 19.60
N ARG A 909 8.15 -44.89 18.43
CA ARG A 909 9.09 -44.23 17.48
C ARG A 909 8.60 -42.90 16.87
N ASP A 910 7.68 -42.19 17.54
CA ASP A 910 7.14 -40.86 17.18
C ASP A 910 6.91 -40.61 15.66
N ARG A 911 5.92 -41.33 15.10
CA ARG A 911 5.27 -41.11 13.78
C ARG A 911 6.03 -41.56 12.52
N HIS A 912 6.01 -42.87 12.29
CA HIS A 912 5.92 -43.44 10.94
C HIS A 912 4.70 -44.38 10.84
N LEU A 913 4.14 -44.49 9.63
CA LEU A 913 3.18 -45.53 9.24
C LEU A 913 3.97 -46.71 8.69
N VAL A 914 3.59 -47.94 9.03
CA VAL A 914 4.33 -49.16 8.64
C VAL A 914 3.36 -50.18 8.06
N SER A 915 3.78 -50.86 6.99
CA SER A 915 3.00 -51.94 6.38
C SER A 915 2.99 -53.19 7.26
N PRO A 916 1.87 -53.95 7.34
CA PRO A 916 1.81 -55.24 8.04
C PRO A 916 2.76 -56.34 7.50
N LYS A 917 3.48 -56.09 6.40
CA LYS A 917 4.42 -57.04 5.76
C LYS A 917 5.90 -56.66 5.95
N ASP A 918 6.21 -55.66 6.79
CA ASP A 918 7.60 -55.30 7.11
C ASP A 918 8.16 -56.23 8.20
N ARG A 919 9.20 -57.01 7.87
CA ARG A 919 9.89 -57.93 8.82
C ARG A 919 10.25 -57.28 10.16
N ARG A 920 10.51 -55.97 10.18
CA ARG A 920 10.89 -55.22 11.39
C ARG A 920 9.73 -55.03 12.38
N ALA A 921 8.53 -55.53 12.08
CA ALA A 921 7.43 -55.69 13.02
C ALA A 921 7.50 -57.01 13.82
N GLU A 922 8.13 -58.05 13.27
CA GLU A 922 8.22 -59.40 13.88
C GLU A 922 9.12 -59.39 15.12
N ASP A 923 10.17 -58.56 15.13
CA ASP A 923 11.10 -58.37 16.27
C ASP A 923 10.51 -57.60 17.48
N CYS A 924 9.20 -57.30 17.50
CA CYS A 924 8.58 -56.47 18.54
C CYS A 924 7.91 -57.31 19.64
N PRO A 925 8.37 -57.28 20.91
CA PRO A 925 7.85 -58.14 21.99
C PRO A 925 6.45 -57.78 22.49
N GLU A 926 5.80 -56.77 21.90
CA GLU A 926 4.39 -56.40 22.15
C GLU A 926 3.48 -56.69 20.92
N PHE A 927 4.02 -57.33 19.88
CA PHE A 927 3.26 -57.71 18.70
C PHE A 927 2.44 -58.98 18.96
N LYS A 928 1.16 -58.95 18.59
CA LYS A 928 0.29 -60.14 18.50
C LYS A 928 -0.38 -60.17 17.14
N HIS A 929 -0.36 -61.32 16.48
CA HIS A 929 -1.14 -61.53 15.28
C HIS A 929 -2.64 -61.56 15.61
N ARG A 930 -3.45 -60.98 14.72
CA ARG A 930 -4.91 -61.01 14.81
C ARG A 930 -5.43 -62.40 14.40
N GLY A 931 -5.31 -63.37 15.29
CA GLY A 931 -5.68 -64.76 15.05
C GLY A 931 -5.55 -65.73 16.23
N GLU A 932 -4.86 -65.36 17.32
CA GLU A 932 -4.65 -66.24 18.47
C GLU A 932 -5.38 -65.74 19.73
N GLY A 933 -6.27 -66.59 20.27
CA GLY A 933 -6.77 -66.47 21.64
C GLY A 933 -7.83 -65.39 21.88
N CYS A 934 -9.04 -65.58 21.36
CA CYS A 934 -10.22 -65.18 22.13
C CYS A 934 -10.32 -66.12 23.34
N GLY A 935 -9.84 -65.68 24.50
CA GLY A 935 -10.43 -66.11 25.77
C GLY A 935 -11.70 -65.31 25.97
N GLU A 936 -12.79 -65.98 26.34
CA GLU A 936 -14.10 -65.36 26.52
C GLU A 936 -14.16 -64.64 27.88
N GLU A 937 -14.30 -63.31 27.86
CA GLU A 937 -15.14 -62.45 28.74
C GLU A 937 -14.99 -60.96 28.34
#